data_AF-E9F863-F1
#
_entry.id   AF-E9F863-F1
#
_cell.length_a   1.000
_cell.length_b   1.000
_cell.length_c   1.000
_cell.angle_alpha   90.00
_cell.angle_beta   90.00
_cell.angle_gamma   90.00
#
_symmetry.space_group_name_H-M   'P 1'
#
loop_
_entity.id
_entity.type
_entity.pdbx_description
1 polymer ?
#
loop_
_entity_poly.entity_id
_entity_poly.type
_entity_poly.pdbx_seq_one_letter_code
_entity_poly.pdbx_strand_id
1 'polypeptide(L)'
;MAEESEIERLTRLLKESRLETEQQKRDYQLLENRNEHLENRNQHLEDETRKTTLKEYIEACHDVFLQFSVQQNKSLTSKGSITHPSGKTCPTNIVPWTGFLTEQMHHLNELFGSFPLYERLFDSKHWLSRLGGKVSQEIANEKMLEKFMHLAIEDPVQSIIKQLVNKNILVQYGIGRGVIFENHPSAISDVALGDDNRAPTPPQASARQPSTFSQKLRPDQICVYRNINEAASMEERNLLLIEEYKAPHKLTADQLRAGLRQKIDIFEDIVNNPKVPKEEEDPQAYYEYYAKELTAAAITQTYHYMIEGGVSYGILTNGEATVFLKVDWNSPETVLYHVAEPKEEIPFQSELISCTAVSQYLSFILLALSQRDQERVQNQEMRERVKGRLKKWKRGDEETLRNMTPSTTSSSAPRTPYKPSTYGNIDRTPEVFRSKPKPPVRADRPAREAARRRSPSSSDDEAEEDSPGSPSPSIRRTRSRGGGTRGRGARGRQNTSQSRGAASSGNSTRGEQYCTQKCLIGLVNGDFLDTRCPNVSRHMGVGPAPSGMKAKAYHPVNHATWLELLREQWKKSLDDGITNLNISGASGALFRVTMLRYGYTFIGKGTPAPLIKYLRHEAAVYKRLQDMQGTSIPVFLGTVDLRPMNKIYYYDHRVYIVHVTFFSWGGRTLSSLELPGGLDKRLTDGACQAIRAMHSKGVIHNDIRDPNMLYNPDTKRIMIIDFDRASIVEASRRSRTQPDNDPMKKRQDRMYWSCNAEVQATKYILSSVGGRPVK
;
A
#
# COMPACT_ATOMS: atom_id res chain seq x y z
N MET A 1 -6.77 18.45 -101.14
CA MET A 1 -7.67 19.30 -100.33
C MET A 1 -8.55 18.50 -99.36
N ALA A 2 -9.26 17.45 -99.76
CA ALA A 2 -10.07 16.65 -98.82
C ALA A 2 -9.24 15.76 -97.86
N GLU A 3 -8.15 15.14 -98.36
CA GLU A 3 -7.27 14.28 -97.54
C GLU A 3 -6.42 15.07 -96.52
N GLU A 4 -5.95 16.28 -96.87
CA GLU A 4 -5.20 17.14 -95.93
C GLU A 4 -6.07 17.61 -94.75
N SER A 5 -7.34 17.93 -94.99
CA SER A 5 -8.28 18.32 -93.92
C SER A 5 -8.61 17.17 -92.97
N GLU A 6 -8.67 15.93 -93.48
CA GLU A 6 -8.93 14.73 -92.68
C GLU A 6 -7.71 14.36 -91.82
N ILE A 7 -6.50 14.47 -92.38
CA ILE A 7 -5.23 14.28 -91.66
C ILE A 7 -5.08 15.31 -90.56
N GLU A 8 -5.38 16.59 -90.80
CA GLU A 8 -5.28 17.63 -89.78
C GLU A 8 -6.28 17.41 -88.64
N ARG A 9 -7.50 16.99 -88.95
CA ARG A 9 -8.54 16.64 -87.96
C ARG A 9 -8.14 15.43 -87.12
N LEU A 10 -7.62 14.36 -87.74
CA LEU A 10 -7.12 13.16 -87.05
C LEU A 10 -5.91 13.48 -86.17
N THR A 11 -5.02 14.37 -86.62
CA THR A 11 -3.86 14.80 -85.83
C THR A 11 -4.27 15.61 -84.60
N ARG A 12 -5.32 16.44 -84.73
CA ARG A 12 -5.88 17.22 -83.61
C ARG A 12 -6.56 16.31 -82.58
N LEU A 13 -7.36 15.34 -83.02
CA LEU A 13 -7.97 14.31 -82.17
C LEU A 13 -6.92 13.43 -81.45
N LEU A 14 -5.84 13.05 -82.14
CA LEU A 14 -4.73 12.31 -81.53
C LEU A 14 -4.02 13.13 -80.45
N LYS A 15 -3.83 14.44 -80.66
CA LYS A 15 -3.24 15.33 -79.65
C LYS A 15 -4.15 15.50 -78.43
N GLU A 16 -5.45 15.70 -78.62
CA GLU A 16 -6.43 15.81 -77.53
C GLU A 16 -6.49 14.51 -76.72
N SER A 17 -6.60 13.35 -77.39
CA SER A 17 -6.60 12.05 -76.71
C SER A 17 -5.31 11.80 -75.92
N ARG A 18 -4.15 12.23 -76.43
CA ARG A 18 -2.86 12.10 -75.74
C ARG A 18 -2.76 13.02 -74.51
N LEU A 19 -3.28 14.24 -74.62
CA LEU A 19 -3.38 15.17 -73.50
C LEU A 19 -4.33 14.65 -72.42
N GLU A 20 -5.49 14.10 -72.80
CA GLU A 20 -6.43 13.47 -71.86
C GLU A 20 -5.83 12.26 -71.15
N THR A 21 -5.09 11.40 -71.86
CA THR A 21 -4.40 10.26 -71.21
C THR A 21 -3.27 10.70 -70.30
N GLU A 22 -2.51 11.75 -70.66
CA GLU A 22 -1.50 12.33 -69.79
C GLU A 22 -2.12 12.97 -68.53
N GLN A 23 -3.26 13.64 -68.68
CA GLN A 23 -3.99 14.26 -67.58
C GLN A 23 -4.59 13.20 -66.65
N GLN A 24 -5.22 12.16 -67.19
CA GLN A 24 -5.70 11.00 -66.42
C GLN A 24 -4.57 10.28 -65.68
N LYS A 25 -3.39 10.13 -66.31
CA LYS A 25 -2.22 9.55 -65.62
C LYS A 25 -1.74 10.42 -64.47
N ARG A 26 -1.71 11.74 -64.64
CA ARG A 26 -1.34 12.68 -63.55
C ARG A 26 -2.36 12.64 -62.41
N ASP A 27 -3.65 12.63 -62.73
CA ASP A 27 -4.71 12.56 -61.73
C ASP A 27 -4.70 11.23 -60.98
N TYR A 28 -4.44 10.11 -61.68
CA TYR A 28 -4.27 8.80 -61.07
C TYR A 28 -3.05 8.75 -60.13
N GLN A 29 -1.90 9.29 -60.55
CA GLN A 29 -0.70 9.36 -59.72
C GLN A 29 -0.92 10.24 -58.48
N LEU A 30 -1.64 11.35 -58.62
CA LEU A 30 -1.99 12.23 -57.51
C LEU A 30 -2.92 11.53 -56.50
N LEU A 31 -3.89 10.76 -57.00
CA LEU A 31 -4.79 9.96 -56.17
C LEU A 31 -4.06 8.83 -55.45
N GLU A 32 -3.14 8.14 -56.12
CA GLU A 32 -2.31 7.09 -55.52
C GLU A 32 -1.43 7.64 -54.40
N ASN A 33 -0.68 8.73 -54.66
CA ASN A 33 0.12 9.41 -53.65
C ASN A 33 -0.73 9.90 -52.46
N ARG A 34 -1.95 10.37 -52.73
CA ARG A 34 -2.88 10.81 -51.68
C ARG A 34 -3.40 9.63 -50.85
N ASN A 35 -3.74 8.52 -51.48
CA ASN A 35 -4.17 7.30 -50.78
C ASN A 35 -3.05 6.73 -49.93
N GLU A 36 -1.83 6.62 -50.46
CA GLU A 36 -0.65 6.16 -49.71
C GLU A 36 -0.38 7.08 -48.51
N HIS A 37 -0.48 8.40 -48.68
CA HIS A 37 -0.36 9.34 -47.57
C HIS A 37 -1.45 9.17 -46.51
N LEU A 38 -2.71 8.93 -46.92
CA LEU A 38 -3.82 8.67 -46.01
C LEU A 38 -3.68 7.34 -45.28
N GLU A 39 -3.22 6.29 -45.96
CA GLU A 39 -2.95 4.97 -45.36
C GLU A 39 -1.81 5.06 -44.34
N ASN A 40 -0.69 5.69 -44.70
CA ASN A 40 0.43 5.91 -43.78
C ASN A 40 -0.01 6.74 -42.55
N ARG A 41 -0.84 7.76 -42.75
CA ARG A 41 -1.40 8.56 -41.65
C ARG A 41 -2.35 7.77 -40.77
N ASN A 42 -3.22 6.94 -41.35
CA ASN A 42 -4.14 6.09 -40.60
C ASN A 42 -3.38 5.03 -39.79
N GLN A 43 -2.38 4.37 -40.38
CA GLN A 43 -1.52 3.41 -39.67
C GLN A 43 -0.79 4.08 -38.51
N HIS A 44 -0.25 5.28 -38.72
CA HIS A 44 0.41 6.04 -37.66
C HIS A 44 -0.55 6.37 -36.50
N LEU A 45 -1.78 6.82 -36.81
CA LEU A 45 -2.80 7.10 -35.81
C LEU A 45 -3.25 5.84 -35.06
N GLU A 46 -3.40 4.71 -35.75
CA GLU A 46 -3.71 3.42 -35.13
C GLU A 46 -2.58 2.97 -34.19
N ASP A 47 -1.32 3.14 -34.61
CA ASP A 47 -0.16 2.81 -33.79
C ASP A 47 -0.01 3.70 -32.55
N GLU A 48 -0.41 4.97 -32.64
CA GLU A 48 -0.41 5.89 -31.51
C GLU A 48 -1.58 5.67 -30.53
N THR A 49 -2.73 5.23 -31.04
CA THR A 49 -3.98 5.11 -30.26
C THR A 49 -4.23 3.71 -29.70
N ARG A 50 -3.61 2.67 -30.27
CA ARG A 50 -3.68 1.30 -29.74
C ARG A 50 -3.04 1.20 -28.37
N LYS A 51 -3.47 0.18 -27.62
CA LYS A 51 -2.84 -0.19 -26.36
C LYS A 51 -1.38 -0.61 -26.56
N THR A 52 -0.55 -0.37 -25.55
CA THR A 52 0.88 -0.70 -25.58
C THR A 52 1.17 -2.05 -24.95
N THR A 53 2.24 -2.70 -25.40
CA THR A 53 2.85 -3.83 -24.69
C THR A 53 3.57 -3.36 -23.43
N LEU A 54 3.98 -4.28 -22.54
CA LEU A 54 4.73 -3.89 -21.33
C LEU A 54 6.02 -3.11 -21.65
N LYS A 55 6.77 -3.55 -22.66
CA LYS A 55 7.99 -2.86 -23.11
C LYS A 55 7.68 -1.46 -23.64
N GLU A 56 6.75 -1.36 -24.60
CA GLU A 56 6.35 -0.08 -25.20
C GLU A 56 5.79 0.90 -24.13
N TYR A 57 5.08 0.37 -23.12
CA TYR A 57 4.52 1.17 -22.04
C TYR A 57 5.61 1.76 -21.15
N ILE A 58 6.57 0.94 -20.70
CA ILE A 58 7.67 1.40 -19.85
C ILE A 58 8.54 2.45 -20.58
N GLU A 59 8.80 2.24 -21.87
CA GLU A 59 9.52 3.21 -22.70
C GLU A 59 8.75 4.53 -22.80
N ALA A 60 7.45 4.48 -23.12
CA ALA A 60 6.63 5.69 -23.21
C ALA A 60 6.44 6.40 -21.86
N CYS A 61 6.39 5.67 -20.75
CA CYS A 61 6.42 6.26 -19.40
C CYS A 61 7.75 6.96 -19.11
N HIS A 62 8.86 6.45 -19.65
CA HIS A 62 10.14 7.13 -19.54
C HIS A 62 10.14 8.48 -20.28
N ASP A 63 9.52 8.58 -21.46
CA ASP A 63 9.36 9.85 -22.18
C ASP A 63 8.54 10.88 -21.36
N VAL A 64 7.54 10.42 -20.62
CA VAL A 64 6.79 11.24 -19.65
C VAL A 64 7.69 11.69 -18.50
N PHE A 65 8.49 10.78 -17.95
CA PHE A 65 9.45 11.09 -16.88
C PHE A 65 10.49 12.14 -17.31
N LEU A 66 10.93 12.11 -18.57
CA LEU A 66 11.88 13.10 -19.11
C LEU A 66 11.33 14.54 -19.16
N GLN A 67 10.02 14.74 -18.99
CA GLN A 67 9.41 16.07 -18.86
C GLN A 67 9.68 16.71 -17.48
N PHE A 68 10.30 16.00 -16.54
CA PHE A 68 10.67 16.53 -15.24
C PHE A 68 11.57 17.76 -15.37
N SER A 69 11.18 18.85 -14.72
CA SER A 69 11.94 20.10 -14.68
C SER A 69 11.87 20.74 -13.29
N VAL A 70 12.99 21.27 -12.83
CA VAL A 70 13.10 21.92 -11.51
C VAL A 70 12.96 23.43 -11.67
N GLN A 71 12.12 24.07 -10.85
CA GLN A 71 12.01 25.52 -10.80
C GLN A 71 13.33 26.14 -10.34
N GLN A 72 13.99 26.86 -11.24
CA GLN A 72 15.28 27.50 -10.96
C GLN A 72 15.13 28.81 -10.17
N ASN A 73 13.99 29.48 -10.28
CA ASN A 73 13.75 30.73 -9.59
C ASN A 73 13.33 30.49 -8.13
N LYS A 74 14.27 30.72 -7.21
CA LYS A 74 14.06 30.59 -5.76
C LYS A 74 12.97 31.47 -5.17
N SER A 75 12.60 32.59 -5.80
CA SER A 75 11.49 33.40 -5.29
C SER A 75 10.14 32.69 -5.43
N LEU A 76 10.07 31.69 -6.31
CA LEU A 76 8.87 30.91 -6.61
C LEU A 76 8.87 29.54 -5.91
N THR A 77 9.95 29.18 -5.20
CA THR A 77 10.07 27.87 -4.53
C THR A 77 9.60 27.90 -3.08
N SER A 78 9.22 26.74 -2.56
CA SER A 78 8.85 26.61 -1.14
C SER A 78 10.03 26.95 -0.24
N LYS A 79 9.79 27.85 0.73
CA LYS A 79 10.75 28.20 1.79
C LYS A 79 10.58 27.26 2.98
N GLY A 80 11.68 26.92 3.65
CA GLY A 80 11.67 26.09 4.86
C GLY A 80 12.78 25.05 4.87
N SER A 81 13.15 24.58 6.07
CA SER A 81 14.14 23.52 6.24
C SER A 81 13.66 22.20 5.64
N ILE A 82 14.61 21.36 5.22
CA ILE A 82 14.32 20.10 4.54
C ILE A 82 13.75 19.02 5.46
N THR A 83 14.33 18.93 6.65
CA THR A 83 14.15 17.85 7.61
C THR A 83 14.74 18.29 8.94
N HIS A 84 14.04 17.98 10.02
CA HIS A 84 14.58 18.05 11.37
C HIS A 84 14.92 16.63 11.84
N PRO A 85 16.21 16.22 11.86
CA PRO A 85 16.59 14.90 12.35
C PRO A 85 16.61 14.84 13.89
N SER A 86 16.66 16.00 14.57
CA SER A 86 16.78 16.07 16.03
C SER A 86 15.68 15.29 16.74
N GLY A 87 16.08 14.44 17.69
CA GLY A 87 15.19 13.58 18.47
C GLY A 87 14.72 12.30 17.77
N LYS A 88 14.99 12.14 16.47
CA LYS A 88 14.65 10.93 15.71
C LYS A 88 15.64 9.80 15.97
N THR A 89 15.14 8.58 15.80
CA THR A 89 15.95 7.36 15.80
C THR A 89 16.90 7.39 14.60
N CYS A 90 18.18 7.17 14.83
CA CYS A 90 19.23 7.36 13.84
C CYS A 90 20.02 6.07 13.63
N PRO A 91 20.30 5.67 12.37
CA PRO A 91 21.27 4.62 12.12
C PRO A 91 22.67 5.11 12.52
N THR A 92 23.61 4.20 12.72
CA THR A 92 25.03 4.55 12.89
C THR A 92 25.69 4.63 11.53
N ASN A 93 25.44 3.65 10.67
CA ASN A 93 26.10 3.52 9.37
C ASN A 93 25.12 3.66 8.21
N ILE A 94 25.51 4.43 7.19
CA ILE A 94 24.89 4.46 5.86
C ILE A 94 25.90 3.83 4.89
N VAL A 95 25.54 2.70 4.28
CA VAL A 95 26.49 1.85 3.50
C VAL A 95 25.93 1.51 2.12
N PRO A 96 26.75 1.53 1.05
CA PRO A 96 26.29 1.12 -0.28
C PRO A 96 25.71 -0.31 -0.31
N TRP A 97 24.57 -0.48 -0.97
CA TRP A 97 23.93 -1.77 -1.20
C TRP A 97 24.49 -2.41 -2.47
N THR A 98 25.58 -3.15 -2.31
CA THR A 98 26.31 -3.77 -3.43
C THR A 98 25.49 -4.82 -4.19
N GLY A 99 24.60 -5.56 -3.51
CA GLY A 99 23.74 -6.58 -4.11
C GLY A 99 22.46 -6.07 -4.80
N PHE A 100 22.15 -4.77 -4.70
CA PHE A 100 20.85 -4.23 -5.15
C PHE A 100 20.56 -4.54 -6.62
N LEU A 101 21.54 -4.37 -7.50
CA LEU A 101 21.35 -4.58 -8.94
C LEU A 101 21.07 -6.02 -9.31
N THR A 102 21.70 -6.96 -8.59
CA THR A 102 21.45 -8.39 -8.77
C THR A 102 20.03 -8.74 -8.32
N GLU A 103 19.59 -8.24 -7.16
CA GLU A 103 18.22 -8.41 -6.66
C GLU A 103 17.20 -7.78 -7.63
N GLN A 104 17.41 -6.54 -8.07
CA GLN A 104 16.59 -5.85 -9.05
C GLN A 104 16.47 -6.65 -10.36
N MET A 105 17.59 -7.14 -10.88
CA MET A 105 17.60 -7.86 -12.16
C MET A 105 16.91 -9.20 -12.09
N HIS A 106 17.05 -9.90 -10.96
CA HIS A 106 16.31 -11.13 -10.70
C HIS A 106 14.79 -10.88 -10.81
N HIS A 107 14.26 -9.84 -10.17
CA HIS A 107 12.82 -9.52 -10.22
C HIS A 107 12.35 -9.03 -11.59
N LEU A 108 13.16 -8.26 -12.31
CA LEU A 108 12.83 -7.85 -13.68
C LEU A 108 12.85 -9.04 -14.65
N ASN A 109 13.79 -9.98 -14.51
CA ASN A 109 13.82 -11.19 -15.31
C ASN A 109 12.59 -12.08 -15.06
N GLU A 110 12.19 -12.26 -13.79
CA GLU A 110 10.96 -12.97 -13.42
C GLU A 110 9.72 -12.30 -14.04
N LEU A 111 9.64 -10.96 -13.98
CA LEU A 111 8.56 -10.19 -14.57
C LEU A 111 8.48 -10.39 -16.09
N PHE A 112 9.55 -10.09 -16.83
CA PHE A 112 9.55 -10.19 -18.30
C PHE A 112 9.49 -11.63 -18.80
N GLY A 113 10.01 -12.59 -18.04
CA GLY A 113 9.93 -14.02 -18.36
C GLY A 113 8.53 -14.59 -18.18
N SER A 114 7.74 -14.04 -17.26
CA SER A 114 6.37 -14.51 -16.96
C SER A 114 5.28 -13.69 -17.66
N PHE A 115 5.55 -12.43 -18.00
CA PHE A 115 4.55 -11.53 -18.59
C PHE A 115 4.42 -11.72 -20.10
N PRO A 116 3.20 -11.73 -20.66
CA PRO A 116 3.00 -11.85 -22.10
C PRO A 116 3.50 -10.60 -22.85
N LEU A 117 4.72 -10.67 -23.41
CA LEU A 117 5.42 -9.54 -24.03
C LEU A 117 4.71 -8.91 -25.24
N TYR A 118 3.86 -9.69 -25.93
CA TYR A 118 3.14 -9.25 -27.12
C TYR A 118 1.72 -8.77 -26.82
N GLU A 119 1.22 -8.98 -25.61
CA GLU A 119 -0.11 -8.54 -25.24
C GLU A 119 -0.13 -7.02 -24.99
N ARG A 120 -1.13 -6.36 -25.60
CA ARG A 120 -1.32 -4.91 -25.55
C ARG A 120 -2.33 -4.54 -24.46
N LEU A 121 -1.88 -4.47 -23.22
CA LEU A 121 -2.74 -4.32 -22.03
C LEU A 121 -2.76 -2.91 -21.46
N PHE A 122 -1.78 -2.07 -21.81
CA PHE A 122 -1.53 -0.79 -21.17
C PHE A 122 -1.98 0.40 -22.01
N ASP A 123 -1.94 1.59 -21.42
CA ASP A 123 -2.40 2.81 -22.08
C ASP A 123 -1.64 3.12 -23.37
N SER A 124 -2.28 3.86 -24.27
CA SER A 124 -1.72 4.17 -25.58
C SER A 124 -0.59 5.21 -25.51
N LYS A 125 0.30 5.20 -26.51
CA LYS A 125 1.38 6.19 -26.62
C LYS A 125 0.84 7.62 -26.71
N HIS A 126 -0.27 7.81 -27.44
CA HIS A 126 -0.95 9.11 -27.52
C HIS A 126 -1.43 9.60 -26.15
N TRP A 127 -1.99 8.72 -25.31
CA TRP A 127 -2.38 9.11 -23.94
C TRP A 127 -1.17 9.54 -23.10
N LEU A 128 -0.09 8.76 -23.13
CA LEU A 128 1.14 9.06 -22.38
C LEU A 128 1.80 10.34 -22.87
N SER A 129 1.86 10.59 -24.18
CA SER A 129 2.34 11.86 -24.74
C SER A 129 1.54 13.06 -24.21
N ARG A 130 0.20 12.95 -24.17
CA ARG A 130 -0.67 13.98 -23.57
C ARG A 130 -0.45 14.13 -22.06
N LEU A 131 -0.15 13.04 -21.36
CA LEU A 131 0.18 13.07 -19.95
C LEU A 131 1.51 13.80 -19.71
N GLY A 132 2.53 13.55 -20.54
CA GLY A 132 3.80 14.28 -20.56
C GLY A 132 3.59 15.80 -20.61
N GLY A 133 2.74 16.26 -21.53
CA GLY A 133 2.38 17.69 -21.62
C GLY A 133 1.65 18.27 -20.39
N LYS A 134 1.03 17.44 -19.54
CA LYS A 134 0.38 17.88 -18.29
C LYS A 134 1.33 17.95 -17.09
N VAL A 135 2.42 17.18 -17.14
CA VAL A 135 3.40 17.08 -16.03
C VAL A 135 4.68 17.88 -16.29
N SER A 136 4.78 18.56 -17.42
CA SER A 136 5.91 19.42 -17.81
C SER A 136 6.07 20.70 -17.00
N GLN A 137 5.22 20.94 -15.99
CA GLN A 137 5.31 22.12 -15.12
C GLN A 137 6.53 22.02 -14.20
N GLU A 138 7.30 23.11 -14.10
CA GLU A 138 8.47 23.19 -13.23
C GLU A 138 8.13 22.96 -11.75
N ILE A 139 8.81 22.01 -11.13
CA ILE A 139 8.61 21.61 -9.74
C ILE A 139 9.18 22.67 -8.79
N ALA A 140 8.30 23.35 -8.05
CA ALA A 140 8.67 24.42 -7.11
C ALA A 140 8.47 24.05 -5.63
N ASN A 141 7.79 22.94 -5.35
CA ASN A 141 7.48 22.48 -4.00
C ASN A 141 7.14 20.98 -3.99
N GLU A 142 7.05 20.42 -2.78
CA GLU A 142 6.80 19.00 -2.52
C GLU A 142 5.46 18.52 -3.07
N LYS A 143 4.41 19.36 -3.05
CA LYS A 143 3.09 18.98 -3.59
C LYS A 143 3.10 18.86 -5.13
N MET A 144 3.90 19.67 -5.79
CA MET A 144 4.10 19.56 -7.24
C MET A 144 4.91 18.32 -7.58
N LEU A 145 5.95 18.03 -6.79
CA LEU A 145 6.73 16.81 -6.90
C LEU A 145 5.84 15.57 -6.72
N GLU A 146 5.03 15.55 -5.66
CA GLU A 146 4.03 14.50 -5.39
C GLU A 146 3.17 14.25 -6.63
N LYS A 147 2.54 15.29 -7.18
CA LYS A 147 1.70 15.15 -8.38
C LYS A 147 2.48 14.56 -9.57
N PHE A 148 3.73 14.95 -9.76
CA PHE A 148 4.57 14.41 -10.82
C PHE A 148 4.86 12.93 -10.59
N MET A 149 5.27 12.55 -9.38
CA MET A 149 5.61 11.17 -9.02
C MET A 149 4.41 10.23 -9.19
N HIS A 150 3.22 10.65 -8.71
CA HIS A 150 1.96 9.92 -8.91
C HIS A 150 1.73 9.60 -10.39
N LEU A 151 1.76 10.63 -11.24
CA LEU A 151 1.39 10.50 -12.65
C LEU A 151 2.46 9.80 -13.51
N ALA A 152 3.75 10.06 -13.23
CA ALA A 152 4.85 9.60 -14.08
C ALA A 152 5.41 8.24 -13.65
N ILE A 153 5.23 7.84 -12.38
CA ILE A 153 5.86 6.63 -11.82
C ILE A 153 4.84 5.75 -11.12
N GLU A 154 4.14 6.24 -10.10
CA GLU A 154 3.34 5.41 -9.20
C GLU A 154 2.08 4.83 -9.87
N ASP A 155 1.34 5.65 -10.62
CA ASP A 155 0.17 5.22 -11.41
C ASP A 155 0.58 4.17 -12.47
N PRO A 156 1.65 4.37 -13.28
CA PRO A 156 2.17 3.33 -14.15
C PRO A 156 2.55 2.03 -13.43
N VAL A 157 3.25 2.12 -12.29
CA VAL A 157 3.62 0.95 -11.49
C VAL A 157 2.37 0.23 -10.98
N GLN A 158 1.37 0.97 -10.48
CA GLN A 158 0.11 0.41 -10.03
C GLN A 158 -0.67 -0.25 -11.18
N SER A 159 -0.63 0.33 -12.38
CA SER A 159 -1.22 -0.24 -13.60
C SER A 159 -0.59 -1.58 -13.94
N ILE A 160 0.75 -1.68 -13.89
CA ILE A 160 1.49 -2.93 -14.12
C ILE A 160 1.13 -3.96 -13.04
N ILE A 161 1.19 -3.61 -11.76
CA ILE A 161 0.84 -4.50 -10.64
C ILE A 161 -0.61 -5.01 -10.77
N LYS A 162 -1.55 -4.15 -11.18
CA LYS A 162 -2.93 -4.55 -11.41
C LYS A 162 -3.05 -5.60 -12.51
N GLN A 163 -2.28 -5.49 -13.59
CA GLN A 163 -2.26 -6.53 -14.62
C GLN A 163 -1.63 -7.83 -14.12
N LEU A 164 -0.59 -7.76 -13.28
CA LEU A 164 -0.01 -8.95 -12.63
C LEU A 164 -1.05 -9.69 -11.79
N VAL A 165 -1.84 -8.96 -11.00
CA VAL A 165 -2.95 -9.53 -10.21
C VAL A 165 -4.03 -10.14 -11.12
N ASN A 166 -4.50 -9.39 -12.12
CA ASN A 166 -5.57 -9.84 -13.03
C ASN A 166 -5.20 -11.10 -13.81
N LYS A 167 -3.94 -11.22 -14.21
CA LYS A 167 -3.41 -12.36 -14.97
C LYS A 167 -2.90 -13.48 -14.06
N ASN A 168 -2.93 -13.28 -12.74
CA ASN A 168 -2.40 -14.22 -11.74
C ASN A 168 -0.93 -14.58 -12.01
N ILE A 169 -0.13 -13.56 -12.33
CA ILE A 169 1.31 -13.65 -12.60
C ILE A 169 2.07 -13.27 -11.33
N LEU A 170 3.20 -13.93 -11.07
CA LEU A 170 4.02 -13.72 -9.86
C LEU A 170 3.25 -13.96 -8.54
N VAL A 171 2.39 -14.97 -8.51
CA VAL A 171 1.61 -15.33 -7.30
C VAL A 171 2.49 -15.62 -6.10
N GLN A 172 3.71 -16.13 -6.32
CA GLN A 172 4.72 -16.39 -5.29
C GLN A 172 5.16 -15.14 -4.53
N TYR A 173 5.04 -13.95 -5.13
CA TYR A 173 5.30 -12.66 -4.47
C TYR A 173 4.16 -12.29 -3.52
N GLY A 174 3.04 -13.01 -3.59
CA GLY A 174 1.83 -12.71 -2.85
C GLY A 174 1.39 -11.27 -3.11
N ILE A 175 1.18 -10.84 -4.35
CA ILE A 175 0.80 -9.44 -4.61
C ILE A 175 -0.56 -9.08 -3.97
N GLY A 176 -1.42 -10.06 -3.71
CA GLY A 176 -2.74 -9.85 -3.13
C GLY A 176 -3.67 -9.18 -4.14
N ARG A 177 -4.35 -8.10 -3.73
CA ARG A 177 -5.20 -7.27 -4.59
C ARG A 177 -4.44 -6.13 -5.28
N GLY A 178 -3.13 -6.04 -5.08
CA GLY A 178 -2.27 -4.99 -5.61
C GLY A 178 -1.67 -4.11 -4.52
N VAL A 179 -1.08 -3.00 -4.97
CA VAL A 179 -0.37 -2.02 -4.16
C VAL A 179 -1.05 -0.66 -4.28
N ILE A 180 -1.00 0.13 -3.20
CA ILE A 180 -1.60 1.47 -3.11
C ILE A 180 -0.54 2.42 -2.54
N PHE A 181 -0.37 3.57 -3.17
CA PHE A 181 0.44 4.68 -2.69
C PHE A 181 -0.49 5.66 -1.97
N GLU A 182 -0.28 5.89 -0.67
CA GLU A 182 -1.22 6.63 0.17
C GLU A 182 -0.51 7.71 0.99
N ASN A 183 -0.96 8.97 0.81
CA ASN A 183 -0.48 10.15 1.55
C ASN A 183 -1.30 10.44 2.81
N HIS A 184 -2.52 9.90 2.89
CA HIS A 184 -3.42 10.06 4.04
C HIS A 184 -3.82 8.68 4.60
N PRO A 185 -2.87 7.97 5.23
CA PRO A 185 -3.03 6.54 5.55
C PRO A 185 -4.21 6.23 6.48
N SER A 186 -4.64 7.20 7.31
CA SER A 186 -5.90 7.09 8.04
C SER A 186 -6.46 8.45 8.42
N ALA A 187 -7.79 8.55 8.57
CA ALA A 187 -8.46 9.72 9.13
C ALA A 187 -8.00 10.07 10.57
N ILE A 188 -7.38 9.11 11.26
CA ILE A 188 -6.76 9.30 12.59
C ILE A 188 -5.47 10.12 12.46
N SER A 189 -4.71 9.93 11.38
CA SER A 189 -3.44 10.62 11.13
C SER A 189 -3.63 12.13 11.01
N ASP A 190 -4.63 12.57 10.23
CA ASP A 190 -4.92 13.99 10.00
C ASP A 190 -5.22 14.74 11.33
N VAL A 191 -5.95 14.08 12.24
CA VAL A 191 -6.30 14.67 13.55
C VAL A 191 -5.15 14.54 14.56
N ALA A 192 -4.37 13.46 14.50
CA ALA A 192 -3.19 13.29 15.35
C ALA A 192 -2.11 14.36 15.06
N LEU A 193 -2.09 14.92 13.85
CA LEU A 193 -1.20 15.99 13.41
C LEU A 193 -1.70 17.41 13.74
N GLY A 194 -2.86 17.55 14.39
CA GLY A 194 -3.32 18.82 14.96
C GLY A 194 -4.21 19.69 14.08
N ASP A 195 -4.80 19.15 13.00
CA ASP A 195 -5.77 19.90 12.16
C ASP A 195 -7.16 19.93 12.86
N ASP A 196 -7.28 20.73 13.92
CA ASP A 196 -8.47 20.85 14.77
C ASP A 196 -9.54 21.75 14.08
N ASN A 197 -10.03 21.33 12.91
CA ASN A 197 -11.15 22.00 12.20
C ASN A 197 -12.55 21.49 12.64
N ARG A 198 -12.66 20.83 13.80
CA ARG A 198 -13.94 20.31 14.35
C ARG A 198 -14.49 21.16 15.51
N ALA A 199 -14.60 22.47 15.32
CA ALA A 199 -15.50 23.27 16.14
C ALA A 199 -16.94 23.23 15.56
N PRO A 200 -18.00 23.01 16.36
CA PRO A 200 -19.36 23.06 15.88
C PRO A 200 -19.89 24.50 15.92
N THR A 201 -19.98 25.18 14.77
CA THR A 201 -20.67 26.48 14.68
C THR A 201 -21.96 26.36 13.86
N PRO A 202 -23.11 26.88 14.33
CA PRO A 202 -24.32 27.01 13.50
C PRO A 202 -24.14 28.09 12.42
N PRO A 203 -24.93 28.07 11.34
CA PRO A 203 -24.78 29.02 10.25
C PRO A 203 -25.30 30.40 10.66
N GLN A 204 -24.41 31.37 10.84
CA GLN A 204 -24.78 32.78 10.75
C GLN A 204 -23.77 33.53 9.89
N ALA A 205 -24.32 34.12 8.82
CA ALA A 205 -23.64 35.02 7.93
C ALA A 205 -23.19 36.28 8.68
N SER A 206 -21.89 36.55 8.71
CA SER A 206 -21.36 37.90 8.60
C SER A 206 -19.89 37.83 8.17
N ALA A 207 -19.57 38.60 7.14
CA ALA A 207 -18.23 38.74 6.59
C ALA A 207 -17.34 39.54 7.56
N ARG A 208 -16.11 39.06 7.83
CA ARG A 208 -14.83 39.80 7.68
C ARG A 208 -13.64 39.08 8.32
N GLN A 209 -12.53 39.11 7.56
CA GLN A 209 -11.11 38.86 7.87
C GLN A 209 -10.61 37.40 7.81
N PRO A 210 -9.65 37.08 6.90
CA PRO A 210 -9.03 35.76 6.79
C PRO A 210 -7.91 35.62 7.84
N SER A 211 -8.14 34.85 8.89
CA SER A 211 -7.06 34.40 9.78
C SER A 211 -6.22 33.34 9.06
N THR A 212 -5.05 33.76 8.61
CA THR A 212 -3.94 32.95 8.09
C THR A 212 -3.39 32.01 9.16
N PHE A 213 -3.99 30.83 9.30
CA PHE A 213 -3.33 29.66 9.91
C PHE A 213 -3.52 28.45 8.99
N SER A 214 -2.86 28.50 7.84
CA SER A 214 -2.68 27.35 6.96
C SER A 214 -1.49 26.51 7.46
N GLN A 215 -1.68 25.74 8.54
CA GLN A 215 -0.84 24.57 8.78
C GLN A 215 -1.49 23.37 8.10
N LYS A 216 -1.48 23.41 6.76
CA LYS A 216 -1.79 22.25 5.93
C LYS A 216 -0.70 21.19 6.18
N LEU A 217 -1.16 19.97 6.46
CA LEU A 217 -0.52 18.67 6.19
C LEU A 217 0.88 18.77 5.57
N ARG A 218 1.90 18.20 6.24
CA ARG A 218 3.24 18.05 5.62
C ARG A 218 3.10 17.15 4.39
N PRO A 219 3.23 17.66 3.15
CA PRO A 219 3.03 16.89 1.91
C PRO A 219 4.15 15.88 1.61
N ASP A 220 5.03 15.60 2.56
CA ASP A 220 6.37 15.08 2.26
C ASP A 220 6.43 13.54 2.18
N GLN A 221 5.31 12.80 2.33
CA GLN A 221 5.39 11.38 2.76
C GLN A 221 4.29 10.46 2.24
N ILE A 222 4.68 9.50 1.42
CA ILE A 222 3.83 8.40 0.93
C ILE A 222 4.15 7.12 1.69
N CYS A 223 3.10 6.41 2.08
CA CYS A 223 3.20 5.04 2.54
C CYS A 223 2.70 4.12 1.42
N VAL A 224 3.45 3.05 1.15
CA VAL A 224 3.06 2.07 0.14
C VAL A 224 2.46 0.87 0.86
N TYR A 225 1.20 0.58 0.55
CA TYR A 225 0.42 -0.47 1.18
C TYR A 225 0.14 -1.61 0.21
N ARG A 226 0.12 -2.83 0.73
CA ARG A 226 -0.43 -4.01 0.04
C ARG A 226 -1.88 -4.23 0.48
N ASN A 227 -2.75 -4.55 -0.48
CA ASN A 227 -4.17 -4.87 -0.24
C ASN A 227 -4.41 -6.40 -0.15
N ILE A 228 -5.14 -6.88 0.87
CA ILE A 228 -5.15 -8.30 1.27
C ILE A 228 -6.48 -9.05 1.00
N ASN A 229 -7.68 -8.46 1.14
CA ASN A 229 -8.93 -9.24 1.21
C ASN A 229 -10.14 -8.73 0.39
N GLU A 230 -11.06 -9.67 0.08
CA GLU A 230 -12.21 -9.50 -0.85
C GLU A 230 -13.60 -9.55 -0.17
N ALA A 231 -13.70 -9.92 1.11
CA ALA A 231 -14.99 -10.16 1.78
C ALA A 231 -15.37 -9.07 2.81
N ALA A 232 -16.37 -8.26 2.44
CA ALA A 232 -17.26 -7.43 3.28
C ALA A 232 -16.64 -6.45 4.31
N SER A 233 -16.68 -5.16 3.93
CA SER A 233 -16.56 -3.95 4.77
C SER A 233 -15.21 -3.70 5.47
N MET A 234 -14.47 -2.74 4.88
CA MET A 234 -13.29 -2.02 5.40
C MET A 234 -11.92 -2.70 5.19
N GLU A 235 -10.93 -1.84 4.95
CA GLU A 235 -9.74 -2.08 4.14
C GLU A 235 -8.62 -2.77 4.93
N GLU A 236 -8.43 -4.07 4.74
CA GLU A 236 -7.26 -4.77 5.30
C GLU A 236 -6.02 -4.47 4.43
N ARG A 237 -5.22 -3.49 4.86
CA ARG A 237 -3.99 -3.04 4.20
C ARG A 237 -2.79 -3.25 5.12
N ASN A 238 -1.65 -3.68 4.57
CA ASN A 238 -0.38 -3.75 5.31
C ASN A 238 0.62 -2.77 4.71
N LEU A 239 1.32 -2.02 5.57
CA LEU A 239 2.43 -1.19 5.16
C LEU A 239 3.57 -2.07 4.62
N LEU A 240 4.04 -1.76 3.41
CA LEU A 240 5.09 -2.50 2.70
C LEU A 240 6.43 -1.76 2.74
N LEU A 241 6.41 -0.45 2.46
CA LEU A 241 7.59 0.40 2.52
C LEU A 241 7.19 1.85 2.81
N ILE A 242 8.17 2.64 3.26
CA ILE A 242 8.04 4.09 3.46
C ILE A 242 8.65 4.82 2.27
N GLU A 243 7.95 5.80 1.73
CA GLU A 243 8.45 6.69 0.69
C GLU A 243 8.44 8.15 1.16
N GLU A 244 9.56 8.84 0.97
CA GLU A 244 9.75 10.23 1.36
C GLU A 244 10.17 11.08 0.18
N TYR A 245 9.46 12.19 0.00
CA TYR A 245 9.73 13.18 -1.02
C TYR A 245 10.47 14.37 -0.44
N LYS A 246 11.50 14.82 -1.14
CA LYS A 246 12.16 16.09 -0.90
C LYS A 246 12.13 16.93 -2.15
N ALA A 247 11.67 18.18 -2.03
CA ALA A 247 11.69 19.05 -3.19
C ALA A 247 13.13 19.16 -3.76
N PRO A 248 13.30 19.10 -5.09
CA PRO A 248 14.62 19.03 -5.72
C PRO A 248 15.49 20.25 -5.43
N HIS A 249 14.90 21.42 -5.16
CA HIS A 249 15.64 22.62 -4.76
C HIS A 249 16.12 22.61 -3.31
N LYS A 250 15.59 21.70 -2.47
CA LYS A 250 16.04 21.52 -1.07
C LYS A 250 17.11 20.45 -0.96
N LEU A 251 16.96 19.32 -1.66
CA LEU A 251 17.97 18.25 -1.77
C LEU A 251 18.19 17.95 -3.24
N THR A 252 19.31 18.40 -3.79
CA THR A 252 19.62 18.23 -5.21
C THR A 252 20.23 16.86 -5.49
N ALA A 253 20.18 16.42 -6.74
CA ALA A 253 20.88 15.19 -7.17
C ALA A 253 22.40 15.30 -6.92
N ASP A 254 23.00 16.47 -7.15
CA ASP A 254 24.42 16.71 -6.87
C ASP A 254 24.77 16.56 -5.38
N GLN A 255 23.90 17.04 -4.48
CA GLN A 255 24.08 16.85 -3.03
C GLN A 255 23.96 15.38 -2.63
N LEU A 256 23.01 14.64 -3.22
CA LEU A 256 22.89 13.19 -3.00
C LEU A 256 24.16 12.47 -3.47
N ARG A 257 24.64 12.77 -4.67
CA ARG A 257 25.89 12.20 -5.22
C ARG A 257 27.08 12.51 -4.33
N ALA A 258 27.26 13.76 -3.92
CA ALA A 258 28.37 14.19 -3.08
C ALA A 258 28.30 13.59 -1.67
N GLY A 259 27.10 13.54 -1.07
CA GLY A 259 26.88 12.99 0.26
C GLY A 259 27.07 11.47 0.34
N LEU A 260 26.64 10.73 -0.69
CA LEU A 260 26.64 9.26 -0.72
C LEU A 260 27.82 8.65 -1.51
N ARG A 261 28.92 9.38 -1.68
CA ARG A 261 30.12 8.84 -2.37
C ARG A 261 30.76 7.66 -1.63
N GLN A 262 30.69 7.66 -0.31
CA GLN A 262 31.34 6.69 0.56
C GLN A 262 30.40 6.30 1.69
N LYS A 263 30.76 5.23 2.42
CA LYS A 263 30.09 4.91 3.69
C LYS A 263 30.13 6.12 4.63
N ILE A 264 29.07 6.32 5.38
CA ILE A 264 28.96 7.39 6.38
C ILE A 264 28.79 6.74 7.75
N ASP A 265 29.65 7.08 8.70
CA ASP A 265 29.33 6.92 10.13
C ASP A 265 28.73 8.25 10.59
N ILE A 266 27.44 8.26 10.89
CA ILE A 266 26.73 9.51 11.20
C ILE A 266 27.31 10.18 12.46
N PHE A 267 27.72 9.40 13.46
CA PHE A 267 28.17 9.97 14.72
C PHE A 267 29.59 10.49 14.63
N GLU A 268 30.48 9.74 13.97
CA GLU A 268 31.87 10.16 13.80
C GLU A 268 32.01 11.26 12.72
N ASP A 269 31.35 11.11 11.57
CA ASP A 269 31.55 12.00 10.42
C ASP A 269 30.79 13.32 10.55
N ILE A 270 29.66 13.34 11.28
CA ILE A 270 28.72 14.48 11.27
C ILE A 270 28.40 14.99 12.68
N VAL A 271 27.87 14.14 13.57
CA VAL A 271 27.32 14.61 14.86
C VAL A 271 28.43 15.04 15.82
N ASN A 272 29.50 14.26 15.93
CA ASN A 272 30.61 14.50 16.85
C ASN A 272 31.86 15.04 16.14
N ASN A 273 31.77 15.41 14.86
CA ASN A 273 32.93 15.84 14.09
C ASN A 273 33.44 17.21 14.59
N PRO A 274 34.67 17.29 15.15
CA PRO A 274 35.22 18.54 15.68
C PRO A 274 35.79 19.46 14.60
N LYS A 275 35.89 19.01 13.34
CA LYS A 275 36.55 19.71 12.24
C LYS A 275 35.55 19.98 11.10
N VAL A 276 34.55 20.82 11.37
CA VAL A 276 33.67 21.32 10.31
C VAL A 276 34.50 22.27 9.42
N PRO A 277 34.67 21.98 8.11
CA PRO A 277 35.38 22.87 7.21
C PRO A 277 34.70 24.24 7.17
N LYS A 278 35.46 25.31 6.95
CA LYS A 278 34.91 26.65 6.71
C LYS A 278 34.86 26.95 5.22
N GLU A 279 33.81 27.65 4.79
CA GLU A 279 33.58 27.96 3.38
C GLU A 279 34.73 28.78 2.79
N GLU A 280 35.32 29.70 3.57
CA GLU A 280 36.41 30.56 3.14
C GLU A 280 37.75 29.84 3.00
N GLU A 281 37.94 28.72 3.72
CA GLU A 281 39.20 27.97 3.76
C GLU A 281 39.24 26.89 2.67
N ASP A 282 38.16 26.12 2.53
CA ASP A 282 38.01 25.08 1.50
C ASP A 282 36.53 24.95 1.08
N PRO A 283 36.10 25.67 0.03
CA PRO A 283 34.72 25.63 -0.45
C PRO A 283 34.26 24.23 -0.89
N GLN A 284 35.18 23.39 -1.39
CA GLN A 284 34.85 22.05 -1.87
C GLN A 284 34.62 21.11 -0.69
N ALA A 285 35.53 21.09 0.29
CA ALA A 285 35.37 20.28 1.49
C ALA A 285 34.16 20.73 2.32
N TYR A 286 33.90 22.05 2.37
CA TYR A 286 32.68 22.62 2.93
C TYR A 286 31.46 22.02 2.25
N TYR A 287 31.33 22.16 0.92
CA TYR A 287 30.20 21.61 0.16
C TYR A 287 29.99 20.11 0.38
N GLU A 288 31.06 19.31 0.34
CA GLU A 288 30.99 17.85 0.55
C GLU A 288 30.53 17.49 1.97
N TYR A 289 31.03 18.18 2.98
CA TYR A 289 30.58 18.00 4.37
C TYR A 289 29.08 18.29 4.52
N TYR A 290 28.59 19.40 3.96
CA TYR A 290 27.16 19.75 4.04
C TYR A 290 26.27 18.84 3.21
N ALA A 291 26.71 18.44 2.02
CA ALA A 291 25.99 17.47 1.22
C ALA A 291 25.85 16.13 1.97
N LYS A 292 26.91 15.69 2.66
CA LYS A 292 26.89 14.51 3.54
C LYS A 292 25.92 14.70 4.71
N GLU A 293 25.99 15.83 5.41
CA GLU A 293 25.07 16.13 6.53
C GLU A 293 23.60 16.14 6.08
N LEU A 294 23.29 16.85 5.00
CA LEU A 294 21.93 17.00 4.49
C LEU A 294 21.34 15.66 4.05
N THR A 295 22.15 14.87 3.34
CA THR A 295 21.73 13.54 2.88
C THR A 295 21.54 12.58 4.05
N ALA A 296 22.44 12.57 5.03
CA ALA A 296 22.30 11.77 6.23
C ALA A 296 21.08 12.17 7.06
N ALA A 297 20.76 13.46 7.15
CA ALA A 297 19.57 13.94 7.84
C ALA A 297 18.28 13.48 7.14
N ALA A 298 18.22 13.54 5.81
CA ALA A 298 17.09 13.05 5.03
C ALA A 298 16.91 11.53 5.18
N ILE A 299 17.98 10.74 5.02
CA ILE A 299 17.95 9.28 5.21
C ILE A 299 17.57 8.92 6.66
N THR A 300 18.08 9.65 7.66
CA THR A 300 17.72 9.44 9.07
C THR A 300 16.22 9.64 9.29
N GLN A 301 15.61 10.61 8.62
CA GLN A 301 14.17 10.81 8.71
C GLN A 301 13.40 9.64 8.10
N THR A 302 13.75 9.19 6.89
CA THR A 302 13.10 8.05 6.24
C THR A 302 13.28 6.78 7.07
N TYR A 303 14.50 6.51 7.52
CA TYR A 303 14.85 5.41 8.41
C TYR A 303 14.04 5.40 9.70
N HIS A 304 13.87 6.55 10.34
CA HIS A 304 13.08 6.65 11.58
C HIS A 304 11.66 6.13 11.36
N TYR A 305 11.02 6.48 10.24
CA TYR A 305 9.68 5.97 9.91
C TYR A 305 9.68 4.51 9.50
N MET A 306 10.74 4.00 8.85
CA MET A 306 10.87 2.57 8.57
C MET A 306 10.85 1.75 9.88
N ILE A 307 11.58 2.21 10.91
CA ILE A 307 11.61 1.56 12.22
C ILE A 307 10.26 1.68 12.95
N GLU A 308 9.57 2.82 12.88
CA GLU A 308 8.24 2.98 13.50
C GLU A 308 7.15 2.19 12.79
N GLY A 309 7.19 2.17 11.45
CA GLY A 309 6.31 1.40 10.59
C GLY A 309 6.55 -0.11 10.66
N GLY A 310 7.73 -0.52 11.14
CA GLY A 310 8.13 -1.93 11.18
C GLY A 310 8.24 -2.50 9.77
N VAL A 311 8.98 -1.82 8.90
CA VAL A 311 9.28 -2.24 7.52
C VAL A 311 10.77 -2.22 7.27
N SER A 312 11.23 -3.08 6.36
CA SER A 312 12.65 -3.22 6.03
C SER A 312 13.09 -2.30 4.89
N TYR A 313 12.15 -1.81 4.09
CA TYR A 313 12.41 -1.11 2.84
C TYR A 313 11.89 0.33 2.88
N GLY A 314 12.61 1.23 2.22
CA GLY A 314 12.19 2.62 2.08
C GLY A 314 12.75 3.27 0.82
N ILE A 315 12.14 4.39 0.44
CA ILE A 315 12.50 5.20 -0.71
C ILE A 315 12.64 6.66 -0.26
N LEU A 316 13.73 7.30 -0.66
CA LEU A 316 13.90 8.75 -0.56
C LEU A 316 14.13 9.29 -1.97
N THR A 317 13.28 10.18 -2.46
CA THR A 317 13.42 10.72 -3.81
C THR A 317 13.25 12.24 -3.85
N ASN A 318 13.95 12.87 -4.79
CA ASN A 318 13.75 14.26 -5.16
C ASN A 318 13.16 14.45 -6.57
N GLY A 319 12.74 13.35 -7.21
CA GLY A 319 12.26 13.29 -8.58
C GLY A 319 13.36 13.07 -9.62
N GLU A 320 14.53 13.68 -9.46
CA GLU A 320 15.68 13.47 -10.36
C GLU A 320 16.45 12.18 -10.02
N ALA A 321 16.66 11.98 -8.72
CA ALA A 321 17.40 10.88 -8.13
C ALA A 321 16.55 10.20 -7.05
N THR A 322 16.64 8.88 -7.00
CA THR A 322 15.92 8.03 -6.05
C THR A 322 16.92 7.20 -5.27
N VAL A 323 16.83 7.25 -3.94
CA VAL A 323 17.64 6.48 -3.00
C VAL A 323 16.78 5.35 -2.45
N PHE A 324 17.09 4.11 -2.83
CA PHE A 324 16.46 2.90 -2.30
C PHE A 324 17.18 2.48 -1.02
N LEU A 325 16.43 2.23 0.05
CA LEU A 325 16.94 1.92 1.39
C LEU A 325 16.52 0.52 1.83
N LYS A 326 17.42 -0.20 2.50
CA LYS A 326 17.15 -1.49 3.14
C LYS A 326 17.77 -1.55 4.53
N VAL A 327 17.01 -2.05 5.50
CA VAL A 327 17.45 -2.28 6.88
C VAL A 327 17.30 -3.75 7.21
N ASP A 328 18.38 -4.38 7.68
CA ASP A 328 18.30 -5.67 8.35
C ASP A 328 17.99 -5.45 9.83
N TRP A 329 16.86 -5.98 10.27
CA TRP A 329 16.38 -5.85 11.65
C TRP A 329 17.23 -6.59 12.69
N ASN A 330 18.12 -7.48 12.26
CA ASN A 330 19.14 -8.09 13.12
C ASN A 330 20.32 -7.15 13.39
N SER A 331 20.59 -6.22 12.47
CA SER A 331 21.64 -5.20 12.55
C SER A 331 21.09 -3.81 12.21
N PRO A 332 20.12 -3.31 12.99
CA PRO A 332 19.38 -2.10 12.67
C PRO A 332 20.27 -0.85 12.65
N GLU A 333 21.46 -0.90 13.26
CA GLU A 333 22.43 0.20 13.28
C GLU A 333 22.97 0.56 11.88
N THR A 334 22.73 -0.27 10.86
CA THR A 334 23.18 -0.03 9.49
C THR A 334 22.00 0.04 8.53
N VAL A 335 21.96 1.08 7.71
CA VAL A 335 21.05 1.19 6.56
C VAL A 335 21.85 1.05 5.26
N LEU A 336 21.39 0.16 4.39
CA LEU A 336 21.93 -0.02 3.05
C LEU A 336 21.24 0.93 2.08
N TYR A 337 21.99 1.52 1.15
CA TYR A 337 21.44 2.44 0.14
C TYR A 337 21.88 2.11 -1.29
N HIS A 338 21.00 2.37 -2.27
CA HIS A 338 21.35 2.45 -3.68
C HIS A 338 20.78 3.73 -4.27
N VAL A 339 21.62 4.53 -4.96
CA VAL A 339 21.18 5.75 -5.65
C VAL A 339 20.95 5.43 -7.10
N ALA A 340 19.80 5.83 -7.63
CA ALA A 340 19.47 5.69 -9.03
C ALA A 340 19.04 7.01 -9.66
N GLU A 341 19.53 7.25 -10.86
CA GLU A 341 19.33 8.49 -11.60
C GLU A 341 18.90 8.16 -13.03
N PRO A 342 17.60 7.84 -13.26
CA PRO A 342 17.14 7.28 -14.53
C PRO A 342 17.57 8.07 -15.77
N LYS A 343 17.54 9.41 -15.69
CA LYS A 343 17.93 10.30 -16.79
C LYS A 343 19.43 10.20 -17.14
N GLU A 344 20.28 10.03 -16.14
CA GLU A 344 21.74 9.98 -16.29
C GLU A 344 22.27 8.56 -16.54
N GLU A 345 21.53 7.52 -16.15
CA GLU A 345 21.94 6.12 -16.29
C GLU A 345 21.84 5.56 -17.71
N ILE A 346 20.83 6.02 -18.47
CA ILE A 346 20.49 5.47 -19.78
C ILE A 346 21.63 5.55 -20.80
N PRO A 347 22.39 6.66 -20.92
CA PRO A 347 23.50 6.73 -21.86
C PRO A 347 24.59 5.67 -21.66
N PHE A 348 24.63 5.03 -20.48
CA PHE A 348 25.63 4.02 -20.13
C PHE A 348 25.15 2.56 -20.32
N GLN A 349 23.96 2.34 -20.89
CA GLN A 349 23.35 1.01 -21.04
C GLN A 349 22.85 0.77 -22.47
N SER A 350 22.84 -0.50 -22.89
CA SER A 350 22.39 -0.90 -24.23
C SER A 350 20.87 -0.92 -24.40
N GLU A 351 20.12 -1.11 -23.31
CA GLU A 351 18.66 -1.18 -23.31
C GLU A 351 18.07 -0.29 -22.21
N LEU A 352 17.05 0.50 -22.58
CA LEU A 352 16.45 1.56 -21.76
C LEU A 352 15.74 1.00 -20.52
N ILE A 353 15.13 -0.18 -20.68
CA ILE A 353 13.99 -0.64 -19.87
C ILE A 353 14.32 -0.73 -18.38
N SER A 354 15.45 -1.32 -18.02
CA SER A 354 15.79 -1.61 -16.61
C SER A 354 16.18 -0.36 -15.80
N CYS A 355 16.63 0.70 -16.47
CA CYS A 355 17.07 1.93 -15.83
C CYS A 355 15.95 2.97 -15.72
N THR A 356 14.80 2.75 -16.37
CA THR A 356 13.64 3.65 -16.26
C THR A 356 13.13 3.74 -14.81
N ALA A 357 12.64 4.91 -14.41
CA ALA A 357 12.08 5.12 -13.08
C ALA A 357 11.00 4.09 -12.72
N VAL A 358 10.10 3.79 -13.67
CA VAL A 358 9.02 2.80 -13.50
C VAL A 358 9.57 1.40 -13.24
N SER A 359 10.55 0.92 -14.02
CA SER A 359 11.15 -0.40 -13.79
C SER A 359 11.89 -0.47 -12.46
N GLN A 360 12.59 0.58 -12.08
CA GLN A 360 13.31 0.64 -10.82
C GLN A 360 12.35 0.58 -9.62
N TYR A 361 11.28 1.36 -9.62
CA TYR A 361 10.23 1.30 -8.60
C TYR A 361 9.52 -0.05 -8.57
N LEU A 362 9.11 -0.55 -9.74
CA LEU A 362 8.39 -1.83 -9.84
C LEU A 362 9.23 -2.98 -9.30
N SER A 363 10.50 -3.08 -9.71
CA SER A 363 11.42 -4.12 -9.23
C SER A 363 11.66 -4.03 -7.72
N PHE A 364 11.74 -2.83 -7.16
CA PHE A 364 11.90 -2.62 -5.73
C PHE A 364 10.65 -3.02 -4.92
N ILE A 365 9.46 -2.74 -5.44
CA ILE A 365 8.21 -3.18 -4.82
C ILE A 365 8.07 -4.71 -4.89
N LEU A 366 8.43 -5.32 -6.02
CA LEU A 366 8.48 -6.78 -6.15
C LEU A 366 9.48 -7.39 -5.16
N LEU A 367 10.66 -6.77 -4.99
CA LEU A 367 11.63 -7.17 -3.99
C LEU A 367 11.03 -7.16 -2.58
N ALA A 368 10.41 -6.05 -2.17
CA ALA A 368 9.77 -5.94 -0.86
C ALA A 368 8.65 -6.99 -0.66
N LEU A 369 7.83 -7.24 -1.68
CA LEU A 369 6.78 -8.26 -1.65
C LEU A 369 7.36 -9.68 -1.49
N SER A 370 8.49 -9.97 -2.13
CA SER A 370 9.12 -11.30 -2.09
C SER A 370 9.70 -11.68 -0.72
N GLN A 371 10.06 -10.71 0.13
CA GLN A 371 10.71 -10.94 1.43
C GLN A 371 9.73 -10.91 2.62
N ARG A 372 8.42 -10.93 2.36
CA ARG A 372 7.37 -10.73 3.36
C ARG A 372 7.36 -11.72 4.52
N ASP A 373 7.76 -12.97 4.29
CA ASP A 373 7.74 -13.98 5.35
C ASP A 373 8.76 -13.70 6.47
N GLN A 374 9.78 -12.87 6.19
CA GLN A 374 10.72 -12.36 7.20
C GLN A 374 10.14 -11.17 8.00
N GLU A 375 9.15 -10.44 7.48
CA GLU A 375 8.57 -9.23 8.10
C GLU A 375 7.51 -9.52 9.18
N ARG A 376 6.99 -10.76 9.26
CA ARG A 376 6.14 -11.21 10.38
C ARG A 376 6.83 -11.12 11.75
N VAL A 377 8.14 -10.89 11.78
CA VAL A 377 8.97 -10.76 12.98
C VAL A 377 9.00 -9.32 13.53
N GLN A 378 8.56 -8.31 12.77
CA GLN A 378 8.71 -6.87 13.10
C GLN A 378 7.52 -6.32 13.92
N ASN A 379 7.18 -7.05 14.98
CA ASN A 379 6.05 -6.80 15.87
C ASN A 379 6.29 -5.60 16.81
N GLN A 380 5.31 -5.23 17.65
CA GLN A 380 5.38 -4.03 18.50
C GLN A 380 6.59 -4.07 19.44
N GLU A 381 6.88 -5.23 20.04
CA GLU A 381 8.02 -5.40 20.92
C GLU A 381 9.36 -5.28 20.21
N MET A 382 9.50 -5.84 19.00
CA MET A 382 10.73 -5.73 18.22
C MET A 382 11.03 -4.26 17.88
N ARG A 383 10.01 -3.49 17.49
CA ARG A 383 10.13 -2.05 17.21
C ARG A 383 10.62 -1.30 18.44
N GLU A 384 10.00 -1.49 19.59
CA GLU A 384 10.41 -0.84 20.83
C GLU A 384 11.82 -1.24 21.27
N ARG A 385 12.17 -2.52 21.17
CA ARG A 385 13.53 -3.02 21.48
C ARG A 385 14.59 -2.38 20.59
N VAL A 386 14.33 -2.30 19.28
CA VAL A 386 15.24 -1.69 18.32
C VAL A 386 15.35 -0.18 18.57
N LYS A 387 14.24 0.54 18.76
CA LYS A 387 14.23 1.98 19.10
C LYS A 387 14.98 2.27 20.40
N GLY A 388 14.89 1.39 21.39
CA GLY A 388 15.60 1.53 22.67
C GLY A 388 17.11 1.33 22.56
N ARG A 389 17.59 0.56 21.58
CA ARG A 389 19.03 0.34 21.33
C ARG A 389 19.67 1.43 20.47
N LEU A 390 18.92 1.99 19.53
CA LEU A 390 19.42 2.95 18.56
C LEU A 390 19.68 4.33 19.19
N LYS A 391 20.74 4.98 18.75
CA LYS A 391 21.07 6.34 19.15
C LYS A 391 20.06 7.32 18.52
N LYS A 392 19.87 8.46 19.18
CA LYS A 392 19.08 9.58 18.64
C LYS A 392 20.01 10.66 18.11
N TRP A 393 19.61 11.32 17.03
CA TRP A 393 20.33 12.49 16.53
C TRP A 393 20.15 13.64 17.54
N LYS A 394 21.22 14.05 18.23
CA LYS A 394 21.23 15.15 19.19
C LYS A 394 22.26 16.18 18.72
N ARG A 395 21.85 17.15 17.91
CA ARG A 395 22.69 18.30 17.52
C ARG A 395 21.96 19.60 17.89
N GLY A 396 22.70 20.53 18.48
CA GLY A 396 22.18 21.62 19.31
C GLY A 396 21.56 22.82 18.59
N ASP A 397 21.93 23.14 17.36
CA ASP A 397 21.64 24.49 16.84
C ASP A 397 20.79 24.45 15.56
N GLU A 398 19.50 24.75 15.73
CA GLU A 398 18.48 24.89 14.67
C GLU A 398 18.80 25.98 13.64
N GLU A 399 19.66 26.93 13.99
CA GLU A 399 20.11 28.04 13.14
C GLU A 399 21.06 27.57 12.02
N THR A 400 21.89 26.58 12.31
CA THR A 400 22.86 25.95 11.40
C THR A 400 22.12 25.41 10.16
N LEU A 401 21.17 24.48 10.34
CA LEU A 401 20.38 23.90 9.23
C LEU A 401 19.44 24.89 8.52
N ARG A 402 19.02 25.99 9.18
CA ARG A 402 18.16 27.03 8.58
C ARG A 402 18.96 28.05 7.75
N ASN A 403 20.18 28.36 8.18
CA ASN A 403 21.09 29.26 7.47
C ASN A 403 21.88 28.52 6.36
N MET A 404 21.77 27.19 6.30
CA MET A 404 22.53 26.29 5.42
C MET A 404 21.71 25.61 4.32
N THR A 405 20.75 26.31 3.72
CA THR A 405 20.78 26.26 2.24
C THR A 405 22.04 27.04 1.92
N PRO A 406 23.14 26.41 1.43
CA PRO A 406 24.16 27.20 0.79
C PRO A 406 23.38 28.07 -0.16
N SER A 407 23.54 29.37 0.01
CA SER A 407 23.04 30.24 -1.00
C SER A 407 23.67 29.66 -2.26
N THR A 408 22.84 29.13 -3.16
CA THR A 408 23.20 28.84 -4.55
C THR A 408 23.60 30.16 -5.25
N THR A 409 24.16 31.13 -4.49
CA THR A 409 24.55 32.51 -4.80
C THR A 409 25.71 32.57 -5.74
N SER A 410 26.35 31.45 -6.03
CA SER A 410 27.32 31.41 -7.09
C SER A 410 26.88 30.36 -8.10
N SER A 411 26.93 30.74 -9.36
CA SER A 411 26.99 29.81 -10.49
C SER A 411 28.28 28.95 -10.47
N SER A 412 28.84 28.72 -9.27
CA SER A 412 30.12 28.06 -8.98
C SER A 412 29.96 26.90 -8.00
N ALA A 413 28.74 26.49 -7.63
CA ALA A 413 28.55 25.23 -6.90
C ALA A 413 29.23 24.11 -7.72
N PRO A 414 30.12 23.30 -7.13
CA PRO A 414 30.84 22.28 -7.85
C PRO A 414 29.84 21.27 -8.42
N ARG A 415 29.64 21.28 -9.75
CA ARG A 415 28.83 20.25 -10.40
C ARG A 415 29.60 18.95 -10.25
N THR A 416 29.03 18.00 -9.52
CA THR A 416 29.58 16.66 -9.42
C THR A 416 29.06 15.84 -10.60
N PRO A 417 29.86 15.64 -11.66
CA PRO A 417 29.38 14.94 -12.85
C PRO A 417 28.93 13.53 -12.45
N TYR A 418 27.82 13.09 -13.05
CA TYR A 418 27.35 11.72 -12.85
C TYR A 418 28.44 10.74 -13.33
N LYS A 419 28.79 9.79 -12.46
CA LYS A 419 29.67 8.67 -12.81
C LYS A 419 29.13 7.42 -12.13
N PRO A 420 28.84 6.34 -12.89
CA PRO A 420 28.44 5.07 -12.31
C PRO A 420 29.63 4.48 -11.53
N SER A 421 29.69 4.74 -10.22
CA SER A 421 30.83 4.33 -9.38
C SER A 421 30.85 2.82 -9.12
N THR A 422 29.69 2.17 -9.18
CA THR A 422 29.50 0.76 -8.77
C THR A 422 29.07 -0.19 -9.88
N TYR A 423 28.69 0.28 -11.08
CA TYR A 423 28.06 -0.57 -12.09
C TYR A 423 28.28 -0.17 -13.56
N GLY A 424 29.29 0.66 -13.86
CA GLY A 424 29.57 1.05 -15.25
C GLY A 424 29.80 -0.11 -16.23
N ASN A 425 30.11 -1.32 -15.72
CA ASN A 425 30.35 -2.53 -16.51
C ASN A 425 29.27 -3.62 -16.37
N ILE A 426 28.15 -3.34 -15.70
CA ILE A 426 27.09 -4.33 -15.47
C ILE A 426 26.05 -4.21 -16.59
N ASP A 427 25.84 -5.28 -17.35
CA ASP A 427 24.73 -5.35 -18.30
C ASP A 427 23.40 -5.53 -17.54
N ARG A 428 22.53 -4.53 -17.64
CA ARG A 428 21.22 -4.51 -16.99
C ARG A 428 20.07 -4.90 -17.94
N THR A 429 20.37 -5.51 -19.08
CA THR A 429 19.36 -5.96 -20.04
C THR A 429 18.65 -7.22 -19.52
N PRO A 430 17.30 -7.26 -19.43
CA PRO A 430 16.60 -8.49 -19.06
C PRO A 430 16.93 -9.65 -20.01
N GLU A 431 17.05 -10.87 -19.48
CA GLU A 431 17.55 -12.05 -20.21
C GLU A 431 16.73 -12.36 -21.48
N VAL A 432 15.43 -12.12 -21.41
CA VAL A 432 14.49 -12.30 -22.52
C VAL A 432 14.87 -11.46 -23.75
N PHE A 433 15.53 -10.32 -23.55
CA PHE A 433 15.97 -9.44 -24.62
C PHE A 433 17.42 -9.69 -25.07
N ARG A 434 18.21 -10.48 -24.34
CA ARG A 434 19.60 -10.83 -24.71
C ARG A 434 19.70 -11.87 -25.81
N SER A 435 18.61 -12.60 -26.09
CA SER A 435 18.63 -13.72 -27.04
C SER A 435 18.37 -13.25 -28.47
N LYS A 436 19.37 -13.35 -29.35
CA LYS A 436 19.14 -13.36 -30.81
C LYS A 436 18.27 -14.58 -31.16
N PRO A 437 17.33 -14.48 -32.13
CA PRO A 437 16.60 -15.66 -32.58
C PRO A 437 17.58 -16.72 -33.05
N LYS A 438 17.56 -17.91 -32.43
CA LYS A 438 18.20 -19.07 -33.05
C LYS A 438 17.51 -19.26 -34.41
N PRO A 439 18.25 -19.35 -35.53
CA PRO A 439 17.63 -19.64 -36.82
C PRO A 439 16.81 -20.93 -36.66
N PRO A 440 15.60 -21.00 -37.22
CA PRO A 440 14.74 -22.16 -37.03
C PRO A 440 15.50 -23.39 -37.51
N VAL A 441 15.73 -24.33 -36.59
CA VAL A 441 16.20 -25.67 -36.91
C VAL A 441 15.15 -26.24 -37.87
N ARG A 442 15.53 -26.37 -39.15
CA ARG A 442 14.67 -26.95 -40.18
C ARG A 442 14.25 -28.32 -39.69
N ALA A 443 12.95 -28.49 -39.46
CA ALA A 443 12.35 -29.77 -39.15
C ALA A 443 12.66 -30.78 -40.26
N ASP A 444 13.11 -31.96 -39.85
CA ASP A 444 13.32 -33.14 -40.67
C ASP A 444 12.15 -33.37 -41.63
N ARG A 445 12.48 -33.44 -42.93
CA ARG A 445 11.62 -34.07 -43.93
C ARG A 445 11.97 -35.57 -44.00
N PRO A 446 10.99 -36.49 -44.01
CA PRO A 446 11.28 -37.90 -44.13
C PRO A 446 11.78 -38.26 -45.53
N ALA A 447 12.73 -39.19 -45.56
CA ALA A 447 13.34 -39.75 -46.74
C ALA A 447 12.32 -40.39 -47.70
N ARG A 448 12.48 -40.12 -49.00
CA ARG A 448 12.05 -41.02 -50.07
C ARG A 448 13.18 -41.13 -51.10
N GLU A 449 13.65 -42.36 -51.25
CA GLU A 449 14.73 -42.78 -52.13
C GLU A 449 14.43 -42.63 -53.62
N ALA A 450 15.55 -42.57 -54.34
CA ALA A 450 15.82 -43.15 -55.65
C ALA A 450 15.74 -42.21 -56.87
N ALA A 451 16.91 -41.76 -57.33
CA ALA A 451 17.49 -42.24 -58.60
C ALA A 451 18.85 -41.58 -58.89
N ARG A 452 19.91 -42.39 -58.79
CA ARG A 452 20.92 -42.62 -59.85
C ARG A 452 21.35 -41.42 -60.71
N ARG A 453 22.60 -40.96 -60.57
CA ARG A 453 23.74 -41.28 -61.48
C ARG A 453 24.95 -40.34 -61.30
N ARG A 454 26.12 -40.98 -61.21
CA ARG A 454 27.45 -40.62 -61.74
C ARG A 454 28.28 -39.54 -61.01
N SER A 455 29.27 -40.04 -60.26
CA SER A 455 30.62 -39.47 -60.10
C SER A 455 31.31 -39.28 -61.47
N PRO A 456 32.41 -38.49 -61.63
CA PRO A 456 33.72 -38.65 -60.94
C PRO A 456 34.26 -37.32 -60.34
N SER A 457 34.85 -37.31 -59.13
CA SER A 457 36.23 -37.65 -58.73
C SER A 457 37.33 -36.64 -59.12
N SER A 458 37.96 -36.05 -58.11
CA SER A 458 39.32 -35.49 -58.09
C SER A 458 39.62 -35.16 -56.62
N SER A 459 40.79 -35.38 -56.04
CA SER A 459 41.91 -36.33 -56.17
C SER A 459 42.82 -35.95 -55.00
N ASP A 460 43.55 -36.94 -54.46
CA ASP A 460 44.81 -36.81 -53.72
C ASP A 460 44.73 -36.30 -52.27
N ASP A 461 45.55 -36.75 -51.32
CA ASP A 461 46.30 -37.98 -51.05
C ASP A 461 46.99 -37.78 -49.66
N GLU A 462 47.48 -38.88 -49.10
CA GLU A 462 48.50 -39.03 -48.03
C GLU A 462 48.17 -38.82 -46.53
N ALA A 463 47.98 -39.97 -45.84
CA ALA A 463 48.82 -40.61 -44.80
C ALA A 463 49.68 -39.74 -43.83
N GLU A 464 49.97 -40.05 -42.55
CA GLU A 464 50.33 -41.32 -41.87
C GLU A 464 50.14 -41.29 -40.33
N GLU A 465 50.02 -42.51 -39.76
CA GLU A 465 50.54 -43.11 -38.50
C GLU A 465 50.43 -42.34 -37.15
N ASP A 466 50.02 -42.91 -36.01
CA ASP A 466 50.57 -44.12 -35.37
C ASP A 466 49.64 -44.64 -34.23
N SER A 467 49.74 -45.91 -33.87
CA SER A 467 49.02 -46.62 -32.79
C SER A 467 49.96 -47.72 -32.26
N PRO A 468 49.96 -48.12 -30.96
CA PRO A 468 49.00 -49.16 -30.53
C PRO A 468 48.73 -49.28 -29.00
N GLY A 469 47.74 -50.09 -28.62
CA GLY A 469 47.71 -50.71 -27.28
C GLY A 469 46.34 -51.13 -26.73
N SER A 470 45.74 -52.19 -27.29
CA SER A 470 44.61 -52.95 -26.69
C SER A 470 45.12 -53.90 -25.56
N PRO A 471 44.29 -54.55 -24.69
CA PRO A 471 43.22 -55.46 -25.11
C PRO A 471 41.94 -55.54 -24.24
N SER A 472 40.87 -56.02 -24.89
CA SER A 472 39.58 -56.48 -24.35
C SER A 472 39.72 -57.82 -23.56
N PRO A 473 38.64 -58.43 -23.00
CA PRO A 473 37.67 -59.15 -23.83
C PRO A 473 36.20 -59.15 -23.37
N SER A 474 35.40 -59.59 -24.32
CA SER A 474 33.95 -59.80 -24.43
C SER A 474 33.45 -61.06 -23.71
N ILE A 475 32.11 -61.24 -23.61
CA ILE A 475 31.34 -62.44 -24.09
C ILE A 475 29.84 -62.39 -23.65
N ARG A 476 28.97 -62.22 -24.65
CA ARG A 476 27.79 -63.01 -25.06
C ARG A 476 26.83 -63.72 -24.04
N ARG A 477 25.53 -63.43 -24.27
CA ARG A 477 24.41 -64.34 -24.67
C ARG A 477 23.42 -64.95 -23.63
N THR A 478 22.14 -64.59 -23.86
CA THR A 478 20.91 -65.42 -24.07
C THR A 478 20.15 -66.14 -22.94
N ARG A 479 18.83 -65.81 -22.92
CA ARG A 479 17.61 -66.66 -22.95
C ARG A 479 17.21 -67.56 -21.76
N SER A 480 16.07 -67.15 -21.18
CA SER A 480 14.78 -67.87 -21.06
C SER A 480 14.58 -69.05 -20.08
N ARG A 481 13.39 -68.97 -19.45
CA ARG A 481 12.47 -70.03 -18.99
C ARG A 481 12.73 -70.71 -17.63
N GLY A 482 11.78 -70.47 -16.72
CA GLY A 482 10.78 -71.50 -16.43
C GLY A 482 10.50 -71.82 -14.96
N GLY A 483 9.23 -71.63 -14.57
CA GLY A 483 8.55 -72.34 -13.47
C GLY A 483 8.72 -71.69 -12.08
N GLY A 484 7.67 -71.43 -11.28
CA GLY A 484 6.28 -71.82 -11.37
C GLY A 484 5.77 -72.19 -9.96
N THR A 485 4.55 -71.72 -9.67
CA THR A 485 3.55 -72.26 -8.74
C THR A 485 3.27 -71.61 -7.38
N ARG A 486 2.02 -71.14 -7.31
CA ARG A 486 0.99 -71.24 -6.23
C ARG A 486 1.15 -70.28 -5.03
N GLY A 487 0.15 -69.50 -4.65
CA GLY A 487 -1.21 -69.33 -5.16
C GLY A 487 -2.15 -68.74 -4.09
N ARG A 488 -3.19 -68.05 -4.57
CA ARG A 488 -4.46 -67.66 -3.91
C ARG A 488 -4.38 -66.54 -2.85
N GLY A 489 -5.26 -65.54 -2.84
CA GLY A 489 -6.43 -65.20 -3.65
C GLY A 489 -6.99 -63.87 -3.13
N ALA A 490 -7.34 -62.93 -4.03
CA ALA A 490 -8.72 -62.55 -4.39
C ALA A 490 -9.37 -61.60 -3.36
N ARG A 491 -9.95 -60.44 -3.67
CA ARG A 491 -10.62 -59.82 -4.85
C ARG A 491 -10.42 -58.29 -4.71
N GLY A 492 -10.58 -57.39 -5.68
CA GLY A 492 -11.26 -57.38 -6.97
C GLY A 492 -11.41 -55.90 -7.38
N ARG A 493 -11.42 -55.66 -8.68
CA ARG A 493 -11.05 -54.41 -9.37
C ARG A 493 -12.30 -53.69 -9.89
N GLN A 494 -12.12 -52.41 -10.22
CA GLN A 494 -12.75 -51.62 -11.29
C GLN A 494 -14.05 -50.81 -11.02
N ASN A 495 -13.86 -49.50 -11.22
CA ASN A 495 -14.65 -48.54 -12.01
C ASN A 495 -16.16 -48.41 -11.75
N THR A 496 -16.61 -47.20 -11.41
CA THR A 496 -17.32 -46.30 -12.34
C THR A 496 -17.79 -45.02 -11.63
N SER A 497 -17.66 -43.89 -12.34
CA SER A 497 -18.44 -42.64 -12.31
C SER A 497 -19.39 -42.36 -11.13
N GLN A 498 -19.23 -41.16 -10.52
CA GLN A 498 -20.26 -40.11 -10.32
C GLN A 498 -19.88 -39.22 -9.12
N SER A 499 -19.12 -38.15 -9.34
CA SER A 499 -19.01 -37.06 -8.33
C SER A 499 -20.17 -36.09 -8.53
N ARG A 500 -21.31 -36.39 -7.90
CA ARG A 500 -22.34 -35.39 -7.61
C ARG A 500 -21.90 -34.52 -6.44
N GLY A 501 -22.16 -33.22 -6.56
CA GLY A 501 -21.61 -32.18 -5.69
C GLY A 501 -21.94 -32.30 -4.20
N ALA A 502 -21.03 -31.77 -3.40
CA ALA A 502 -21.29 -31.33 -2.04
C ALA A 502 -20.55 -30.01 -1.84
N ALA A 503 -21.31 -29.02 -1.40
CA ALA A 503 -20.93 -27.63 -1.27
C ALA A 503 -19.66 -27.44 -0.41
N SER A 504 -18.81 -26.53 -0.90
CA SER A 504 -17.73 -25.91 -0.17
C SER A 504 -18.28 -25.15 1.05
N SER A 505 -18.12 -25.70 2.23
CA SER A 505 -18.21 -24.97 3.49
C SER A 505 -17.25 -25.59 4.49
N GLY A 506 -16.41 -24.76 5.09
CA GLY A 506 -15.63 -25.14 6.26
C GLY A 506 -14.13 -25.22 6.00
N ASN A 507 -13.48 -24.05 5.94
CA ASN A 507 -12.16 -23.91 6.53
C ASN A 507 -11.98 -22.51 7.13
N SER A 508 -12.84 -22.17 8.08
CA SER A 508 -12.58 -21.13 9.09
C SER A 508 -11.93 -21.82 10.30
N THR A 509 -10.62 -21.91 10.30
CA THR A 509 -9.85 -22.43 11.43
C THR A 509 -10.07 -21.57 12.69
N ARG A 510 -10.81 -22.10 13.68
CA ARG A 510 -10.69 -21.94 15.16
C ARG A 510 -10.01 -20.69 15.77
N GLY A 511 -10.10 -19.51 15.17
CA GLY A 511 -9.53 -18.26 15.69
C GLY A 511 -10.50 -17.52 16.63
N GLU A 512 -10.73 -18.10 17.81
CA GLU A 512 -11.36 -17.52 19.02
C GLU A 512 -12.52 -16.52 18.82
N GLN A 513 -13.74 -17.01 18.99
CA GLN A 513 -14.99 -16.25 18.96
C GLN A 513 -15.05 -15.24 20.14
N TYR A 514 -15.77 -14.12 19.99
CA TYR A 514 -15.94 -13.13 21.06
C TYR A 514 -16.78 -13.68 22.23
N CYS A 515 -16.51 -13.19 23.45
CA CYS A 515 -17.37 -13.48 24.61
C CYS A 515 -18.75 -12.85 24.43
N THR A 516 -19.80 -13.55 24.90
CA THR A 516 -21.17 -13.05 24.80
C THR A 516 -21.38 -11.80 25.67
N GLN A 517 -22.33 -10.97 25.26
CA GLN A 517 -22.77 -9.79 26.01
C GLN A 517 -23.10 -10.12 27.48
N LYS A 518 -23.84 -11.20 27.70
CA LYS A 518 -24.26 -11.67 29.03
C LYS A 518 -23.07 -12.11 29.90
N CYS A 519 -22.06 -12.75 29.30
CA CYS A 519 -20.85 -13.14 30.02
C CYS A 519 -20.06 -11.91 30.49
N LEU A 520 -19.88 -10.93 29.61
CA LEU A 520 -19.08 -9.74 29.91
C LEU A 520 -19.76 -8.78 30.88
N ILE A 521 -21.09 -8.59 30.78
CA ILE A 521 -21.82 -7.81 31.80
C ILE A 521 -21.80 -8.52 33.15
N GLY A 522 -21.85 -9.86 33.15
CA GLY A 522 -21.73 -10.65 34.38
C GLY A 522 -20.37 -10.46 35.06
N LEU A 523 -19.28 -10.40 34.28
CA LEU A 523 -17.95 -10.05 34.81
C LEU A 523 -17.92 -8.65 35.45
N VAL A 524 -18.54 -7.66 34.80
CA VAL A 524 -18.57 -6.27 35.28
C VAL A 524 -19.37 -6.15 36.58
N ASN A 525 -20.51 -6.84 36.67
CA ASN A 525 -21.40 -6.79 37.83
C ASN A 525 -21.03 -7.77 38.96
N GLY A 526 -20.15 -8.75 38.70
CA GLY A 526 -19.85 -9.83 39.64
C GLY A 526 -20.89 -10.96 39.66
N ASP A 527 -21.61 -11.17 38.55
CA ASP A 527 -22.63 -12.21 38.39
C ASP A 527 -22.04 -13.56 37.90
N PHE A 528 -22.92 -14.45 37.44
CA PHE A 528 -22.58 -15.78 36.92
C PHE A 528 -22.10 -15.76 35.47
N LEU A 529 -21.24 -16.72 35.13
CA LEU A 529 -20.82 -17.01 33.76
C LEU A 529 -22.04 -17.35 32.86
N ASP A 530 -22.02 -16.87 31.62
CA ASP A 530 -22.96 -17.32 30.59
C ASP A 530 -22.49 -18.66 30.03
N THR A 531 -23.25 -19.72 30.25
CA THR A 531 -22.94 -21.07 29.75
C THR A 531 -22.94 -21.17 28.23
N ARG A 532 -23.52 -20.18 27.53
CA ARG A 532 -23.50 -20.07 26.07
C ARG A 532 -22.28 -19.32 25.54
N CYS A 533 -21.44 -18.76 26.41
CA CYS A 533 -20.22 -18.08 25.98
C CYS A 533 -19.27 -19.10 25.31
N PRO A 534 -18.78 -18.84 24.09
CA PRO A 534 -17.90 -19.78 23.39
C PRO A 534 -16.56 -19.99 24.11
N ASN A 535 -16.17 -19.03 24.96
CA ASN A 535 -14.93 -19.08 25.74
C ASN A 535 -15.14 -19.53 27.19
N VAL A 536 -16.35 -19.98 27.58
CA VAL A 536 -16.68 -20.29 28.98
C VAL A 536 -15.75 -21.33 29.60
N SER A 537 -15.30 -22.31 28.82
CA SER A 537 -14.36 -23.34 29.27
C SER A 537 -13.00 -22.78 29.64
N ARG A 538 -12.57 -21.67 29.01
CA ARG A 538 -11.29 -21.00 29.29
C ARG A 538 -11.37 -20.07 30.50
N HIS A 539 -12.56 -19.57 30.81
CA HIS A 539 -12.76 -18.67 31.94
C HIS A 539 -12.40 -19.33 33.27
N MET A 540 -12.49 -20.66 33.37
CA MET A 540 -12.16 -21.41 34.59
C MET A 540 -10.66 -21.74 34.74
N GLY A 541 -9.80 -21.27 33.81
CA GLY A 541 -8.35 -21.53 33.83
C GLY A 541 -7.94 -22.84 33.14
N VAL A 542 -6.64 -23.18 33.23
CA VAL A 542 -6.07 -24.40 32.65
C VAL A 542 -6.30 -25.58 33.62
N GLY A 543 -7.36 -26.34 33.39
CA GLY A 543 -7.69 -27.57 34.11
C GLY A 543 -8.84 -28.32 33.41
N PRO A 544 -9.00 -29.64 33.61
CA PRO A 544 -10.09 -30.38 33.00
C PRO A 544 -11.44 -29.76 33.44
N ALA A 545 -12.30 -29.47 32.46
CA ALA A 545 -13.66 -29.04 32.73
C ALA A 545 -14.31 -30.08 33.67
N PRO A 546 -14.87 -29.69 34.83
CA PRO A 546 -15.58 -30.63 35.67
C PRO A 546 -16.68 -31.30 34.84
N SER A 547 -16.62 -32.62 34.76
CA SER A 547 -17.62 -33.45 34.08
C SER A 547 -19.00 -33.15 34.66
N GLY A 548 -19.77 -32.30 33.97
CA GLY A 548 -21.11 -31.85 34.37
C GLY A 548 -21.14 -30.51 35.10
N MET A 549 -21.12 -29.40 34.35
CA MET A 549 -21.50 -28.08 34.88
C MET A 549 -23.00 -28.07 35.21
N LYS A 550 -23.35 -28.45 36.44
CA LYS A 550 -24.72 -28.38 36.98
C LYS A 550 -24.94 -27.25 38.00
N ALA A 551 -23.96 -26.36 38.21
CA ALA A 551 -24.11 -25.19 39.09
C ALA A 551 -23.74 -23.89 38.36
N LYS A 552 -24.43 -22.80 38.67
CA LYS A 552 -24.10 -21.46 38.18
C LYS A 552 -22.72 -21.07 38.70
N ALA A 553 -21.69 -21.14 37.86
CA ALA A 553 -20.33 -20.76 38.23
C ALA A 553 -20.16 -19.25 38.14
N TYR A 554 -19.55 -18.64 39.15
CA TYR A 554 -19.13 -17.23 39.13
C TYR A 554 -17.85 -17.06 38.30
N HIS A 555 -17.60 -15.83 37.85
CA HIS A 555 -16.30 -15.48 37.30
C HIS A 555 -15.21 -15.65 38.38
N PRO A 556 -14.03 -16.20 38.05
CA PRO A 556 -12.97 -16.43 39.05
C PRO A 556 -12.27 -15.13 39.49
N VAL A 557 -12.51 -14.02 38.80
CA VAL A 557 -11.99 -12.69 39.10
C VAL A 557 -13.11 -11.68 39.01
N ASN A 558 -13.07 -10.67 39.89
CA ASN A 558 -13.94 -9.50 39.76
C ASN A 558 -13.41 -8.54 38.68
N HIS A 559 -14.22 -7.54 38.31
CA HIS A 559 -13.89 -6.57 37.27
C HIS A 559 -12.57 -5.80 37.53
N ALA A 560 -12.32 -5.38 38.77
CA ALA A 560 -11.12 -4.62 39.13
C ALA A 560 -9.84 -5.47 38.96
N THR A 561 -9.84 -6.69 39.51
CA THR A 561 -8.74 -7.64 39.36
C THR A 561 -8.54 -8.05 37.90
N TRP A 562 -9.63 -8.22 37.15
CA TRP A 562 -9.55 -8.50 35.71
C TRP A 562 -8.85 -7.38 34.94
N LEU A 563 -9.19 -6.12 35.20
CA LEU A 563 -8.59 -4.97 34.52
C LEU A 563 -7.11 -4.80 34.90
N GLU A 564 -6.75 -5.05 36.16
CA GLU A 564 -5.36 -5.07 36.61
C GLU A 564 -4.54 -6.17 35.93
N LEU A 565 -5.07 -7.38 35.82
CA LEU A 565 -4.41 -8.47 35.10
C LEU A 565 -4.24 -8.17 33.61
N LEU A 566 -5.21 -7.51 32.99
CA LEU A 566 -5.09 -7.05 31.60
C LEU A 566 -3.98 -6.00 31.45
N ARG A 567 -3.88 -5.05 32.40
CA ARG A 567 -2.78 -4.07 32.44
C ARG A 567 -1.43 -4.75 32.56
N GLU A 568 -1.30 -5.75 33.44
CA GLU A 568 -0.06 -6.51 33.60
C GLU A 568 0.28 -7.35 32.35
N GLN A 569 -0.71 -7.90 31.63
CA GLN A 569 -0.50 -8.54 30.33
C GLN A 569 0.10 -7.54 29.34
N TRP A 570 -0.50 -6.35 29.23
CA TRP A 570 -0.08 -5.33 28.26
C TRP A 570 1.27 -4.70 28.61
N LYS A 571 1.59 -4.59 29.90
CA LYS A 571 2.91 -4.22 30.39
C LYS A 571 3.99 -5.20 29.94
N LYS A 572 3.66 -6.50 29.82
CA LYS A 572 4.56 -7.51 29.24
C LYS A 572 4.61 -7.39 27.73
N SER A 573 3.48 -7.58 27.04
CA SER A 573 3.41 -7.60 25.57
C SER A 573 2.25 -6.78 25.00
N LEU A 574 2.51 -6.06 23.91
CA LEU A 574 1.48 -5.44 23.07
C LEU A 574 1.18 -6.26 21.81
N ASP A 575 1.77 -7.45 21.69
CA ASP A 575 1.54 -8.37 20.60
C ASP A 575 0.64 -9.54 21.07
N ASP A 576 0.92 -10.09 22.26
CA ASP A 576 0.21 -11.26 22.76
C ASP A 576 -1.25 -10.97 23.12
N GLY A 577 -2.16 -11.67 22.42
CA GLY A 577 -3.60 -11.53 22.63
C GLY A 577 -4.18 -10.24 22.06
N ILE A 578 -3.46 -9.52 21.19
CA ILE A 578 -3.96 -8.34 20.48
C ILE A 578 -3.95 -8.63 18.99
N THR A 579 -5.11 -8.47 18.33
CA THR A 579 -5.23 -8.56 16.87
C THR A 579 -5.78 -7.23 16.36
N ASN A 580 -5.02 -6.55 15.51
CA ASN A 580 -5.54 -5.40 14.78
C ASN A 580 -6.68 -5.86 13.84
N LEU A 581 -7.84 -5.21 13.90
CA LEU A 581 -8.97 -5.51 13.02
C LEU A 581 -8.93 -4.72 11.71
N ASN A 582 -7.97 -3.80 11.56
CA ASN A 582 -7.83 -2.87 10.43
C ASN A 582 -9.09 -2.04 10.19
N ILE A 583 -9.87 -1.81 11.25
CA ILE A 583 -11.03 -0.94 11.26
C ILE A 583 -10.63 0.32 12.03
N SER A 584 -10.60 1.45 11.33
CA SER A 584 -10.34 2.76 11.92
C SER A 584 -11.53 3.70 11.69
N GLY A 585 -11.85 4.47 12.72
CA GLY A 585 -12.79 5.58 12.66
C GLY A 585 -12.08 6.91 12.93
N ALA A 586 -12.84 8.00 12.98
CA ALA A 586 -12.26 9.32 13.21
C ALA A 586 -11.64 9.50 14.61
N SER A 587 -12.03 8.66 15.58
CA SER A 587 -11.61 8.76 16.99
C SER A 587 -10.68 7.62 17.45
N GLY A 588 -10.42 6.61 16.61
CA GLY A 588 -9.54 5.51 17.00
C GLY A 588 -9.62 4.26 16.12
N ALA A 589 -8.75 3.31 16.40
CA ALA A 589 -8.63 2.02 15.73
C ALA A 589 -9.18 0.88 16.60
N LEU A 590 -9.72 -0.16 15.96
CA LEU A 590 -10.29 -1.32 16.65
C LEU A 590 -9.32 -2.51 16.69
N PHE A 591 -9.28 -3.13 17.85
CA PHE A 591 -8.51 -4.32 18.16
C PHE A 591 -9.44 -5.40 18.68
N ARG A 592 -9.21 -6.64 18.29
CA ARG A 592 -9.68 -7.79 19.06
C ARG A 592 -8.64 -8.07 20.14
N VAL A 593 -9.10 -8.17 21.38
CA VAL A 593 -8.26 -8.40 22.55
C VAL A 593 -8.70 -9.68 23.22
N THR A 594 -7.78 -10.62 23.42
CA THR A 594 -7.96 -11.81 24.25
C THR A 594 -7.09 -11.66 25.50
N MET A 595 -7.73 -11.70 26.67
CA MET A 595 -7.04 -11.85 27.94
C MET A 595 -6.55 -13.30 28.07
N LEU A 596 -5.24 -13.49 28.04
CA LEU A 596 -4.63 -14.83 27.88
C LEU A 596 -4.92 -15.77 29.06
N ARG A 597 -4.95 -15.22 30.28
CA ARG A 597 -5.08 -16.02 31.51
C ARG A 597 -6.42 -16.76 31.62
N TYR A 598 -7.50 -16.13 31.16
CA TYR A 598 -8.87 -16.66 31.30
C TYR A 598 -9.64 -16.69 29.96
N GLY A 599 -9.00 -16.36 28.85
CA GLY A 599 -9.59 -16.41 27.51
C GLY A 599 -10.76 -15.45 27.28
N TYR A 600 -10.87 -14.34 28.01
CA TYR A 600 -11.89 -13.32 27.72
C TYR A 600 -11.53 -12.61 26.42
N THR A 601 -12.39 -12.70 25.41
CA THR A 601 -12.18 -12.08 24.10
C THR A 601 -13.21 -10.98 23.84
N PHE A 602 -12.75 -9.77 23.56
CA PHE A 602 -13.55 -8.54 23.48
C PHE A 602 -12.90 -7.53 22.50
N ILE A 603 -13.48 -6.34 22.37
CA ILE A 603 -13.02 -5.28 21.48
C ILE A 603 -12.27 -4.21 22.29
N GLY A 604 -11.16 -3.71 21.75
CA GLY A 604 -10.49 -2.49 22.21
C GLY A 604 -10.55 -1.41 21.15
N LYS A 605 -10.92 -0.18 21.52
CA LYS A 605 -10.82 1.03 20.70
C LYS A 605 -9.62 1.84 21.19
N GLY A 606 -8.53 1.81 20.43
CA GLY A 606 -7.31 2.55 20.72
C GLY A 606 -7.30 3.93 20.07
N THR A 607 -6.77 4.93 20.76
CA THR A 607 -6.73 6.32 20.30
C THR A 607 -5.35 6.95 20.54
N PRO A 608 -4.90 7.87 19.66
CA PRO A 608 -3.71 8.68 19.89
C PRO A 608 -3.95 9.78 20.92
N ALA A 609 -2.86 10.37 21.44
CA ALA A 609 -2.91 11.32 22.54
C ALA A 609 -3.87 12.52 22.33
N PRO A 610 -3.91 13.18 21.15
CA PRO A 610 -4.80 14.34 20.92
C PRO A 610 -6.29 14.00 21.03
N LEU A 611 -6.65 12.74 20.79
CA LEU A 611 -8.04 12.27 20.72
C LEU A 611 -8.56 11.68 22.04
N ILE A 612 -7.70 11.57 23.07
CA ILE A 612 -8.07 11.02 24.39
C ILE A 612 -9.30 11.73 25.00
N LYS A 613 -9.47 13.04 24.75
CA LYS A 613 -10.60 13.83 25.26
C LYS A 613 -11.97 13.25 24.83
N TYR A 614 -12.07 12.82 23.57
CA TYR A 614 -13.29 12.23 23.02
C TYR A 614 -13.56 10.83 23.60
N LEU A 615 -12.51 10.02 23.76
CA LEU A 615 -12.67 8.68 24.31
C LEU A 615 -13.04 8.69 25.80
N ARG A 616 -12.55 9.68 26.57
CA ARG A 616 -12.97 9.90 27.96
C ARG A 616 -14.43 10.33 28.05
N HIS A 617 -14.86 11.18 27.13
CA HIS A 617 -16.27 11.59 27.02
C HIS A 617 -17.17 10.40 26.67
N GLU A 618 -16.79 9.61 25.67
CA GLU A 618 -17.49 8.38 25.30
C GLU A 618 -17.62 7.42 26.50
N ALA A 619 -16.53 7.21 27.26
CA ALA A 619 -16.57 6.40 28.48
C ALA A 619 -17.57 6.93 29.54
N ALA A 620 -17.75 8.26 29.65
CA ALA A 620 -18.74 8.86 30.54
C ALA A 620 -20.18 8.61 30.05
N VAL A 621 -20.40 8.61 28.74
CA VAL A 621 -21.70 8.27 28.13
C VAL A 621 -22.05 6.81 28.40
N TYR A 622 -21.10 5.88 28.21
CA TYR A 622 -21.32 4.46 28.55
C TYR A 622 -21.68 4.27 30.02
N LYS A 623 -21.02 4.97 30.95
CA LYS A 623 -21.38 4.95 32.38
C LYS A 623 -22.79 5.44 32.64
N ARG A 624 -23.25 6.49 31.95
CA ARG A 624 -24.64 6.99 32.07
C ARG A 624 -25.66 5.97 31.57
N LEU A 625 -25.29 5.14 30.60
CA LEU A 625 -26.15 4.15 29.95
C LEU A 625 -25.95 2.72 30.49
N GLN A 626 -25.44 2.58 31.73
CA GLN A 626 -25.14 1.27 32.34
C GLN A 626 -26.30 0.27 32.26
N ASP A 627 -27.54 0.73 32.51
CA ASP A 627 -28.75 -0.13 32.50
C ASP A 627 -29.10 -0.70 31.10
N MET A 628 -28.57 -0.10 30.03
CA MET A 628 -28.83 -0.51 28.65
C MET A 628 -27.73 -1.41 28.08
N GLN A 629 -26.61 -1.52 28.78
CA GLN A 629 -25.46 -2.32 28.36
C GLN A 629 -25.80 -3.81 28.35
N GLY A 630 -25.24 -4.54 27.38
CA GLY A 630 -25.50 -5.97 27.18
C GLY A 630 -26.81 -6.30 26.46
N THR A 631 -27.66 -5.29 26.18
CA THR A 631 -28.93 -5.47 25.44
C THR A 631 -28.94 -4.72 24.11
N SER A 632 -28.83 -3.40 24.15
CA SER A 632 -28.85 -2.51 22.97
C SER A 632 -27.63 -1.60 22.87
N ILE A 633 -26.75 -1.68 23.86
CA ILE A 633 -25.47 -0.98 23.91
C ILE A 633 -24.41 -2.01 24.33
N PRO A 634 -23.20 -2.01 23.74
CA PRO A 634 -22.13 -2.87 24.19
C PRO A 634 -21.75 -2.63 25.66
N VAL A 635 -21.28 -3.67 26.32
CA VAL A 635 -20.75 -3.62 27.69
C VAL A 635 -19.43 -2.88 27.68
N PHE A 636 -19.33 -1.82 28.47
CA PHE A 636 -18.10 -1.09 28.72
C PHE A 636 -17.27 -1.80 29.79
N LEU A 637 -16.07 -2.21 29.41
CA LEU A 637 -15.17 -3.00 30.26
C LEU A 637 -14.09 -2.15 30.95
N GLY A 638 -13.99 -0.87 30.65
CA GLY A 638 -13.00 0.04 31.24
C GLY A 638 -11.94 0.51 30.24
N THR A 639 -10.92 1.18 30.77
CA THR A 639 -9.85 1.79 29.96
C THR A 639 -8.46 1.50 30.51
N VAL A 640 -7.48 1.51 29.60
CA VAL A 640 -6.04 1.37 29.90
C VAL A 640 -5.27 2.46 29.18
N ASP A 641 -4.47 3.19 29.96
CA ASP A 641 -3.49 4.16 29.47
C ASP A 641 -2.13 3.47 29.39
N LEU A 642 -1.49 3.50 28.23
CA LEU A 642 -0.20 2.86 27.97
C LEU A 642 0.96 3.75 28.41
N ARG A 643 0.75 5.06 28.58
CA ARG A 643 1.81 6.02 28.90
C ARG A 643 2.48 5.74 30.25
N PRO A 644 1.77 5.41 31.34
CA PRO A 644 2.40 5.03 32.60
C PRO A 644 3.27 3.76 32.50
N MET A 645 3.06 2.93 31.48
CA MET A 645 3.84 1.73 31.21
C MET A 645 5.00 2.01 30.24
N ASN A 646 5.19 3.25 29.81
CA ASN A 646 6.13 3.67 28.76
C ASN A 646 5.97 2.84 27.47
N LYS A 647 4.73 2.58 27.06
CA LYS A 647 4.42 1.82 25.84
C LYS A 647 3.63 2.66 24.84
N ILE A 648 3.90 2.40 23.57
CA ILE A 648 3.19 2.94 22.42
C ILE A 648 2.83 1.75 21.53
N TYR A 649 1.60 1.71 21.03
CA TYR A 649 1.23 0.80 19.96
C TYR A 649 1.29 1.54 18.63
N TYR A 650 2.21 1.14 17.76
CA TYR A 650 2.38 1.66 16.40
C TYR A 650 1.31 1.03 15.50
N TYR A 651 0.20 1.76 15.30
CA TYR A 651 -0.93 1.25 14.53
C TYR A 651 -0.69 1.38 13.02
N ASP A 652 -0.31 2.58 12.61
CA ASP A 652 -0.03 2.93 11.22
C ASP A 652 0.98 4.08 11.22
N HIS A 653 1.40 4.53 10.04
CA HIS A 653 2.36 5.63 9.91
C HIS A 653 1.93 6.86 10.73
N ARG A 654 2.75 7.22 11.71
CA ARG A 654 2.54 8.31 12.69
C ARG A 654 1.27 8.21 13.55
N VAL A 655 0.61 7.05 13.58
CA VAL A 655 -0.54 6.81 14.46
C VAL A 655 -0.09 6.03 15.69
N TYR A 656 0.21 6.78 16.76
CA TYR A 656 0.68 6.25 18.04
C TYR A 656 -0.49 6.06 19.00
N ILE A 657 -0.96 4.84 19.15
CA ILE A 657 -2.02 4.51 20.10
C ILE A 657 -1.42 4.44 21.51
N VAL A 658 -1.95 5.27 22.41
CA VAL A 658 -1.46 5.39 23.80
C VAL A 658 -2.56 5.20 24.84
N HIS A 659 -3.82 5.13 24.42
CA HIS A 659 -4.96 4.93 25.30
C HIS A 659 -5.98 4.02 24.62
N VAL A 660 -6.49 3.02 25.33
CA VAL A 660 -7.44 2.05 24.80
C VAL A 660 -8.64 1.91 25.73
N THR A 661 -9.83 1.88 25.13
CA THR A 661 -11.10 1.60 25.82
C THR A 661 -11.67 0.27 25.37
N PHE A 662 -12.20 -0.52 26.30
CA PHE A 662 -12.63 -1.88 26.03
C PHE A 662 -14.16 -2.03 26.05
N PHE A 663 -14.67 -2.80 25.10
CA PHE A 663 -16.09 -3.04 24.89
C PHE A 663 -16.36 -4.52 24.59
N SER A 664 -17.53 -5.03 24.93
CA SER A 664 -18.01 -6.28 24.33
C SER A 664 -18.20 -6.12 22.82
N TRP A 665 -18.19 -7.24 22.10
CA TRP A 665 -18.37 -7.21 20.64
C TRP A 665 -19.79 -6.80 20.26
N GLY A 666 -19.92 -5.68 19.54
CA GLY A 666 -21.21 -5.07 19.18
C GLY A 666 -22.00 -5.85 18.13
N GLY A 667 -21.37 -6.72 17.33
CA GLY A 667 -22.03 -7.49 16.29
C GLY A 667 -21.48 -7.20 14.90
N ARG A 668 -22.29 -7.50 13.87
CA ARG A 668 -21.94 -7.32 12.46
C ARG A 668 -22.60 -6.07 11.88
N THR A 669 -21.98 -5.46 10.88
CA THR A 669 -22.54 -4.32 10.16
C THR A 669 -23.83 -4.75 9.45
N LEU A 670 -24.81 -3.83 9.35
CA LEU A 670 -26.10 -4.14 8.72
C LEU A 670 -25.96 -4.52 7.24
N SER A 671 -24.98 -3.96 6.55
CA SER A 671 -24.67 -4.28 5.15
C SER A 671 -24.18 -5.71 4.93
N SER A 672 -23.69 -6.39 5.97
CA SER A 672 -23.23 -7.78 5.89
C SER A 672 -24.34 -8.81 6.10
N LEU A 673 -25.58 -8.36 6.36
CA LEU A 673 -26.72 -9.24 6.57
C LEU A 673 -27.36 -9.60 5.24
N GLU A 674 -27.20 -10.85 4.82
CA GLU A 674 -27.97 -11.42 3.72
C GLU A 674 -29.41 -11.66 4.18
N LEU A 675 -30.31 -10.73 3.90
CA LEU A 675 -31.73 -10.82 4.27
C LEU A 675 -32.62 -10.71 3.03
N PRO A 676 -33.09 -11.84 2.48
CA PRO A 676 -34.15 -11.86 1.47
C PRO A 676 -35.45 -11.37 2.12
N GLY A 677 -35.80 -10.08 1.95
CA GLY A 677 -37.06 -9.50 2.46
C GLY A 677 -36.92 -8.28 3.38
N GLY A 678 -35.71 -7.73 3.55
CA GLY A 678 -35.47 -6.56 4.41
C GLY A 678 -35.37 -6.91 5.90
N LEU A 679 -35.09 -5.90 6.73
CA LEU A 679 -34.95 -6.07 8.17
C LEU A 679 -36.34 -6.23 8.84
N ASP A 680 -36.50 -7.21 9.73
CA ASP A 680 -37.74 -7.44 10.48
C ASP A 680 -38.22 -6.14 11.16
N LYS A 681 -39.49 -5.78 10.98
CA LYS A 681 -40.14 -4.64 11.64
C LYS A 681 -39.91 -4.63 13.15
N ARG A 682 -39.82 -5.82 13.78
CA ARG A 682 -39.50 -5.96 15.20
C ARG A 682 -38.10 -5.46 15.56
N LEU A 683 -37.10 -5.64 14.69
CA LEU A 683 -35.75 -5.12 14.89
C LEU A 683 -35.74 -3.59 14.79
N THR A 684 -36.47 -3.04 13.82
CA THR A 684 -36.62 -1.58 13.66
C THR A 684 -37.31 -0.94 14.85
N ASP A 685 -38.42 -1.52 15.32
CA ASP A 685 -39.14 -1.04 16.50
C ASP A 685 -38.28 -1.16 17.76
N GLY A 686 -37.52 -2.25 17.89
CA GLY A 686 -36.56 -2.46 18.97
C GLY A 686 -35.44 -1.42 18.99
N ALA A 687 -34.86 -1.09 17.83
CA ALA A 687 -33.83 -0.05 17.71
C ALA A 687 -34.40 1.33 18.06
N CYS A 688 -35.61 1.66 17.59
CA CYS A 688 -36.29 2.91 17.94
C CYS A 688 -36.59 3.00 19.44
N GLN A 689 -36.96 1.89 20.09
CA GLN A 689 -37.12 1.85 21.55
C GLN A 689 -35.79 2.08 22.28
N ALA A 690 -34.70 1.48 21.82
CA ALA A 690 -33.38 1.70 22.40
C ALA A 690 -32.97 3.18 22.35
N ILE A 691 -33.16 3.85 21.21
CA ILE A 691 -32.86 5.28 21.07
C ILE A 691 -33.71 6.13 22.01
N ARG A 692 -35.01 5.85 22.12
CA ARG A 692 -35.88 6.58 23.07
C ARG A 692 -35.47 6.34 24.52
N ALA A 693 -35.04 5.13 24.87
CA ALA A 693 -34.53 4.81 26.20
C ALA A 693 -33.20 5.54 26.49
N MET A 694 -32.33 5.69 25.49
CA MET A 694 -31.11 6.50 25.59
C MET A 694 -31.45 7.98 25.81
N HIS A 695 -32.42 8.53 25.07
CA HIS A 695 -32.90 9.90 25.25
C HIS A 695 -33.49 10.13 26.65
N SER A 696 -34.24 9.16 27.19
CA SER A 696 -34.82 9.28 28.54
C SER A 696 -33.77 9.29 29.65
N LYS A 697 -32.57 8.76 29.38
CA LYS A 697 -31.39 8.83 30.26
C LYS A 697 -30.58 10.12 30.07
N GLY A 698 -31.04 11.02 29.22
CA GLY A 698 -30.42 12.32 28.93
C GLY A 698 -29.22 12.21 27.99
N VAL A 699 -29.17 11.22 27.11
CA VAL A 699 -28.10 11.08 26.11
C VAL A 699 -28.69 11.23 24.72
N ILE A 700 -28.09 12.08 23.88
CA ILE A 700 -28.38 12.22 22.45
C ILE A 700 -27.12 11.81 21.71
N HIS A 701 -27.20 10.97 20.68
CA HIS A 701 -26.03 10.39 20.03
C HIS A 701 -25.32 11.34 19.05
N ASN A 702 -26.07 12.17 18.33
CA ASN A 702 -25.65 13.11 17.28
C ASN A 702 -24.89 12.49 16.08
N ASP A 703 -24.84 11.17 15.95
CA ASP A 703 -24.15 10.47 14.84
C ASP A 703 -24.82 9.12 14.53
N ILE A 704 -26.15 9.12 14.43
CA ILE A 704 -26.90 7.92 14.05
C ILE A 704 -26.79 7.71 12.54
N ARG A 705 -26.12 6.62 12.15
CA ARG A 705 -25.85 6.20 10.76
C ARG A 705 -25.61 4.70 10.67
N ASP A 706 -25.75 4.10 9.48
CA ASP A 706 -25.59 2.65 9.26
C ASP A 706 -24.33 2.05 9.93
N PRO A 707 -23.14 2.67 9.86
CA PRO A 707 -21.93 2.12 10.49
C PRO A 707 -21.99 2.03 12.03
N ASN A 708 -22.80 2.87 12.66
CA ASN A 708 -22.92 2.96 14.13
C ASN A 708 -24.07 2.09 14.68
N MET A 709 -24.72 1.30 13.81
CA MET A 709 -25.77 0.36 14.18
C MET A 709 -25.37 -1.05 13.77
N LEU A 710 -25.16 -1.93 14.74
CA LEU A 710 -24.67 -3.30 14.50
C LEU A 710 -25.74 -4.32 14.89
N TYR A 711 -25.89 -5.39 14.11
CA TYR A 711 -26.74 -6.52 14.51
C TYR A 711 -25.92 -7.51 15.33
N ASN A 712 -26.34 -7.73 16.58
CA ASN A 712 -25.72 -8.71 17.45
C ASN A 712 -26.49 -10.04 17.40
N PRO A 713 -25.85 -11.15 16.96
CA PRO A 713 -26.51 -12.45 16.85
C PRO A 713 -26.86 -13.07 18.21
N ASP A 714 -26.12 -12.74 19.27
CA ASP A 714 -26.32 -13.32 20.62
C ASP A 714 -27.60 -12.77 21.27
N THR A 715 -27.82 -11.46 21.14
CA THR A 715 -29.00 -10.77 21.69
C THR A 715 -30.16 -10.71 20.70
N LYS A 716 -29.90 -10.98 19.40
CA LYS A 716 -30.85 -10.80 18.28
C LYS A 716 -31.43 -9.38 18.26
N ARG A 717 -30.59 -8.38 18.56
CA ARG A 717 -30.96 -6.96 18.65
C ARG A 717 -29.94 -6.09 17.95
N ILE A 718 -30.35 -4.86 17.66
CA ILE A 718 -29.47 -3.80 17.19
C ILE A 718 -28.72 -3.20 18.38
N MET A 719 -27.41 -3.12 18.26
CA MET A 719 -26.49 -2.45 19.15
C MET A 719 -26.13 -1.08 18.58
N ILE A 720 -26.18 -0.06 19.42
CA ILE A 720 -25.77 1.30 19.10
C ILE A 720 -24.35 1.52 19.63
N ILE A 721 -23.46 2.02 18.79
CA ILE A 721 -22.04 2.20 19.09
C ILE A 721 -21.54 3.59 18.67
N ASP A 722 -20.33 3.94 19.10
CA ASP A 722 -19.61 5.17 18.75
C ASP A 722 -20.25 6.45 19.30
N PHE A 723 -20.10 6.65 20.61
CA PHE A 723 -20.69 7.79 21.34
C PHE A 723 -19.74 9.00 21.46
N ASP A 724 -18.74 9.10 20.59
CA ASP A 724 -17.73 10.17 20.64
C ASP A 724 -18.32 11.58 20.44
N ARG A 725 -19.43 11.68 19.71
CA ARG A 725 -20.22 12.90 19.43
C ARG A 725 -21.47 13.06 20.30
N ALA A 726 -21.74 12.10 21.18
CA ALA A 726 -22.95 12.11 21.98
C ALA A 726 -22.96 13.32 22.93
N SER A 727 -24.14 13.87 23.23
CA SER A 727 -24.31 14.93 24.22
C SER A 727 -25.00 14.36 25.45
N ILE A 728 -24.43 14.64 26.63
CA ILE A 728 -25.07 14.38 27.92
C ILE A 728 -25.84 15.65 28.28
N VAL A 729 -27.16 15.54 28.35
CA VAL A 729 -28.05 16.62 28.74
C VAL A 729 -28.52 16.37 30.17
N GLU A 730 -28.30 17.36 31.05
CA GLU A 730 -28.86 17.31 32.39
C GLU A 730 -30.37 17.49 32.34
N ALA A 731 -31.09 16.66 33.09
CA ALA A 731 -32.51 16.88 33.31
C ALA A 731 -32.67 18.19 34.11
N SER A 732 -33.13 19.24 33.45
CA SER A 732 -33.46 20.51 34.12
C SER A 732 -34.42 20.22 35.27
N ARG A 733 -33.98 20.47 36.52
CA ARG A 733 -34.86 20.49 37.69
C ARG A 733 -35.85 21.63 37.46
N ARG A 734 -37.11 21.28 37.25
CA ARG A 734 -38.21 22.25 37.09
C ARG A 734 -38.23 23.23 38.26
N SER A 735 -37.74 24.44 38.06
CA SER A 735 -38.26 25.60 38.79
C SER A 735 -39.54 26.02 38.08
N ARG A 736 -40.70 25.78 38.69
CA ARG A 736 -41.99 26.28 38.20
C ARG A 736 -42.02 27.78 38.44
N THR A 737 -41.49 28.55 37.50
CA THR A 737 -41.84 29.95 37.17
C THR A 737 -40.68 30.52 36.35
N GLN A 738 -40.86 30.80 35.06
CA GLN A 738 -40.26 31.96 34.36
C GLN A 738 -40.69 32.08 32.87
N PRO A 739 -40.61 33.29 32.28
CA PRO A 739 -41.42 33.73 31.13
C PRO A 739 -40.87 33.37 29.73
N ASP A 740 -41.71 33.59 28.71
CA ASP A 740 -41.68 33.06 27.34
C ASP A 740 -40.47 33.39 26.42
N ASN A 741 -39.45 34.11 26.90
CA ASN A 741 -38.25 34.46 26.12
C ASN A 741 -36.96 33.83 26.67
N ASP A 742 -37.08 32.68 27.33
CA ASP A 742 -35.98 32.00 28.00
C ASP A 742 -35.11 31.17 27.02
N PRO A 743 -33.78 31.36 26.97
CA PRO A 743 -32.86 30.45 26.28
C PRO A 743 -33.04 28.97 26.68
N MET A 744 -33.60 28.64 27.85
CA MET A 744 -33.99 27.28 28.21
C MET A 744 -35.04 26.68 27.27
N LYS A 745 -36.07 27.43 26.88
CA LYS A 745 -37.16 26.94 26.00
C LYS A 745 -36.63 26.59 24.62
N LYS A 746 -35.79 27.47 24.04
CA LYS A 746 -35.08 27.22 22.76
C LYS A 746 -34.18 25.98 22.83
N ARG A 747 -33.51 25.76 23.97
CA ARG A 747 -32.63 24.60 24.19
C ARG A 747 -33.44 23.30 24.30
N GLN A 748 -34.61 23.35 24.93
CA GLN A 748 -35.55 22.24 25.08
C GLN A 748 -36.21 21.86 23.75
N ASP A 749 -36.61 22.85 22.96
CA ASP A 749 -37.15 22.61 21.61
C ASP A 749 -36.08 21.97 20.71
N ARG A 750 -34.84 22.50 20.72
CA ARG A 750 -33.73 21.91 19.97
C ARG A 750 -33.43 20.46 20.39
N MET A 751 -33.56 20.16 21.67
CA MET A 751 -33.42 18.80 22.21
C MET A 751 -34.52 17.87 21.66
N TYR A 752 -35.78 18.32 21.71
CA TYR A 752 -36.92 17.57 21.18
C TYR A 752 -36.79 17.27 19.67
N TRP A 753 -36.38 18.27 18.89
CA TRP A 753 -36.10 18.09 17.46
C TRP A 753 -34.97 17.08 17.21
N SER A 754 -33.88 17.15 17.98
CA SER A 754 -32.74 16.24 17.83
C SER A 754 -33.12 14.80 18.17
N CYS A 755 -33.89 14.59 19.24
CA CYS A 755 -34.39 13.26 19.62
C CYS A 755 -35.30 12.67 18.54
N ASN A 756 -36.23 13.45 17.99
CA ASN A 756 -37.09 13.00 16.91
C ASN A 756 -36.31 12.70 15.64
N ALA A 757 -35.31 13.53 15.30
CA ALA A 757 -34.46 13.31 14.14
C ALA A 757 -33.72 11.97 14.20
N GLU A 758 -33.14 11.60 15.35
CA GLU A 758 -32.46 10.31 15.51
C GLU A 758 -33.40 9.11 15.32
N VAL A 759 -34.62 9.18 15.86
CA VAL A 759 -35.61 8.12 15.69
C VAL A 759 -36.03 7.98 14.23
N GLN A 760 -36.20 9.08 13.50
CA GLN A 760 -36.52 9.05 12.07
C GLN A 760 -35.35 8.54 11.24
N ALA A 761 -34.12 8.97 11.55
CA ALA A 761 -32.91 8.49 10.91
C ALA A 761 -32.79 6.97 11.05
N THR A 762 -32.99 6.41 12.24
CA THR A 762 -32.99 4.96 12.45
C THR A 762 -34.03 4.22 11.63
N LYS A 763 -35.26 4.73 11.55
CA LYS A 763 -36.29 4.12 10.67
C LYS A 763 -35.85 4.13 9.22
N TYR A 764 -35.32 5.25 8.75
CA TYR A 764 -34.83 5.40 7.39
C TYR A 764 -33.71 4.41 7.08
N ILE A 765 -32.67 4.39 7.91
CA ILE A 765 -31.52 3.48 7.82
C ILE A 765 -31.98 2.03 7.70
N LEU A 766 -32.78 1.56 8.67
CA LEU A 766 -33.19 0.15 8.71
C LEU A 766 -34.18 -0.22 7.59
N SER A 767 -34.96 0.74 7.08
CA SER A 767 -35.80 0.52 5.90
C SER A 767 -35.01 0.43 4.59
N SER A 768 -33.89 1.17 4.49
CA SER A 768 -33.07 1.24 3.28
C SER A 768 -32.18 0.02 3.03
N VAL A 769 -31.85 -0.72 4.09
CA VAL A 769 -31.04 -1.96 4.02
C VAL A 769 -31.75 -3.06 3.21
N GLY A 770 -33.09 -3.07 3.17
CA GLY A 770 -33.87 -4.05 2.40
C GLY A 770 -34.06 -3.73 0.91
N GLY A 771 -33.67 -2.55 0.45
CA GLY A 771 -33.95 -2.04 -0.90
C GLY A 771 -32.76 -1.99 -1.86
N ARG A 772 -31.57 -2.46 -1.47
CA ARG A 772 -30.39 -2.42 -2.35
C ARG A 772 -30.44 -3.57 -3.36
N PRO A 773 -30.58 -3.31 -4.68
CA PRO A 773 -30.45 -4.36 -5.68
C PRO A 773 -29.01 -4.87 -5.70
N VAL A 774 -28.88 -6.19 -5.78
CA VAL A 774 -27.61 -6.90 -5.99
C VAL A 774 -27.00 -6.39 -7.31
N LYS A 775 -25.76 -5.89 -7.25
CA LYS A 775 -24.91 -5.66 -8.43
C LYS A 775 -23.72 -6.59 -8.38
#